data_AF-A0A1G1F5U6-F1
#
_entry.id   AF-A0A1G1F5U6-F1
#
_cell.length_a   1.000
_cell.length_b   1.000
_cell.length_c   1.000
_cell.angle_alpha   90.00
_cell.angle_beta   90.00
_cell.angle_gamma   90.00
#
_symmetry.space_group_name_H-M   'P 1'
#
loop_
_entity.id
_entity.type
_entity.pdbx_description
1 polymer ?
#
loop_
_entity_poly.entity_id
_entity_poly.type
_entity_poly.pdbx_seq_one_letter_code
_entity_poly.pdbx_strand_id
1 'polypeptide(L)'
;MSKLMNILHPALAGALGGAAAWVFILALSSSTSGGLLVELMLGALTGFCIGGFIWSRESVTGRQFSAALKKAALGAAAGFLGGAAGAIAGTTLFIAMGRFIVESGGLPPSLGIALAVSLGWSLLGAAVGASGGLMIRSRERTLYGLAGGSLGGFLGGLLFFAISSTSNWSVLVGLSLLGMCIGAFISLVEEAFVSARVKVIKGRHVGREFPLLKEKSVIGRDDRSDVCLSGAEGVGMEHAVIKRMKGRFSIESNRQGTGVYVNHALTDHSKLADGDVIRVGSVLLMFNAAKKAASLAAITLLAVVSFLNGGASWAGEATQARITQFDVSSFPAVTAYVSVLDREGKPLRGLTKADVTVTENGKPVTLRDMSMSGSTGKREPLALAIVVDRSGSMAGAKITHARESVLRFISLMEKGDRASLYAFSDDVSEVQSLSGDQEKLKSSVRTIAPGGNTALYDAIARGVDSVNGLSGRKAVVVLSDGIANRGTLSIDQAIEGAVKSYVSVYVIGLGEDVRAARLERIANETGGSYFFTPSSEGLASIYEAISRRIRNEYVLRFTTERRGEYLRNVSVTLRPGLIAKRTYFQPRSSLFGAGSKPAGWAYVVPFLSIIGLLAVSLRALERFHRTGHLSVVAGKASKKELDIISAVTIGRDERNTLGLFRDDNVEQTHAEVRKDNGRYVVQDRSTASGTYVNQKKIAGVQALTDGDIISIGAARIVFSQGSRPACPACGGAMRNHAKFCPKCGVRTTEGEKVKM
;
A
#
# COMPACT_ATOMS: atom_id res chain seq x y z
N MET A 1 -32.78 0.22 2.99
CA MET A 1 -33.12 -1.20 2.72
C MET A 1 -32.77 -1.65 1.30
N SER A 2 -33.10 -0.93 0.23
CA SER A 2 -32.88 -1.40 -1.17
C SER A 2 -31.43 -1.78 -1.51
N LYS A 3 -30.44 -0.98 -1.10
CA LYS A 3 -29.01 -1.26 -1.36
C LYS A 3 -28.51 -2.54 -0.69
N LEU A 4 -29.01 -2.86 0.51
CA LEU A 4 -28.59 -4.06 1.25
C LEU A 4 -29.15 -5.33 0.57
N MET A 5 -30.39 -5.28 0.09
CA MET A 5 -31.01 -6.38 -0.66
C MET A 5 -30.29 -6.69 -1.98
N ASN A 6 -29.76 -5.67 -2.66
CA ASN A 6 -28.98 -5.84 -3.88
C ASN A 6 -27.69 -6.64 -3.68
N ILE A 7 -27.13 -6.64 -2.46
CA ILE A 7 -25.92 -7.41 -2.11
C ILE A 7 -26.30 -8.79 -1.57
N LEU A 8 -27.33 -8.85 -0.71
CA LEU A 8 -27.74 -10.07 -0.01
C LEU A 8 -28.24 -11.17 -0.97
N HIS A 9 -29.03 -10.80 -1.98
CA HIS A 9 -29.57 -11.77 -2.95
C HIS A 9 -28.47 -12.52 -3.73
N PRO A 10 -27.49 -11.83 -4.35
CA PRO A 10 -26.35 -12.48 -4.98
C PRO A 10 -25.52 -13.33 -4.01
N ALA A 11 -25.35 -12.87 -2.76
CA ALA A 11 -24.62 -13.62 -1.74
C ALA A 11 -25.33 -14.95 -1.41
N LEU A 12 -26.66 -14.93 -1.23
CA LEU A 12 -27.45 -16.14 -1.00
C LEU A 12 -27.43 -17.08 -2.22
N ALA A 13 -27.54 -16.55 -3.43
CA ALA A 13 -27.43 -17.35 -4.65
C ALA A 13 -26.06 -18.04 -4.75
N GLY A 14 -24.99 -17.31 -4.44
CA GLY A 14 -23.65 -17.88 -4.35
C GLY A 14 -23.54 -18.96 -3.28
N ALA A 15 -24.12 -18.76 -2.10
CA ALA A 15 -24.12 -19.74 -1.01
C ALA A 15 -24.83 -21.05 -1.40
N LEU A 16 -25.96 -20.95 -2.09
CA LEU A 16 -26.69 -22.09 -2.65
C LEU A 16 -25.88 -22.81 -3.74
N GLY A 17 -25.18 -22.06 -4.59
CA GLY A 17 -24.27 -22.62 -5.58
C GLY A 17 -23.11 -23.39 -4.95
N GLY A 18 -22.53 -22.86 -3.85
CA GLY A 18 -21.52 -23.56 -3.07
C GLY A 18 -22.05 -24.83 -2.39
N ALA A 19 -23.27 -24.79 -1.85
CA ALA A 19 -23.92 -25.96 -1.28
C ALA A 19 -24.21 -27.04 -2.34
N ALA A 20 -24.65 -26.65 -3.54
CA ALA A 20 -24.87 -27.57 -4.64
C ALA A 20 -23.57 -28.23 -5.11
N ALA A 21 -22.45 -27.50 -5.12
CA ALA A 21 -21.14 -28.04 -5.46
C ALA A 21 -20.73 -29.20 -4.53
N TRP A 22 -21.01 -29.09 -3.23
CA TRP A 22 -20.64 -30.11 -2.23
C TRP A 22 -21.20 -31.50 -2.54
N VAL A 23 -22.41 -31.59 -3.10
CA VAL A 23 -23.01 -32.87 -3.51
C VAL A 23 -22.15 -33.60 -4.55
N PHE A 24 -21.60 -32.85 -5.51
CA PHE A 24 -20.70 -33.40 -6.52
C PHE A 24 -19.34 -33.78 -5.93
N ILE A 25 -18.83 -32.98 -4.98
CA ILE A 25 -17.56 -33.29 -4.30
C ILE A 25 -17.67 -34.61 -3.53
N LEU A 26 -18.76 -34.84 -2.81
CA LEU A 26 -19.00 -36.11 -2.12
C LEU A 26 -18.95 -37.30 -3.09
N ALA A 27 -19.67 -37.21 -4.21
CA ALA A 27 -19.74 -38.29 -5.21
C ALA A 27 -18.39 -38.59 -5.87
N LEU A 28 -17.58 -37.57 -6.19
CA LEU A 28 -16.25 -37.78 -6.77
C LEU A 28 -15.21 -38.24 -5.74
N SER A 29 -15.33 -37.81 -4.48
CA SER A 29 -14.39 -38.18 -3.41
C SER A 29 -14.47 -39.67 -3.06
N SER A 30 -15.62 -40.31 -3.26
CA SER A 30 -15.80 -41.75 -3.01
C SER A 30 -15.36 -42.67 -4.14
N SER A 31 -15.05 -42.15 -5.33
CA SER A 31 -15.00 -42.95 -6.57
C SER A 31 -13.63 -43.00 -7.27
N THR A 32 -12.60 -42.31 -6.80
CA THR A 32 -11.37 -42.11 -7.60
C THR A 32 -10.08 -42.11 -6.78
N SER A 33 -9.06 -42.81 -7.27
CA SER A 33 -7.66 -42.65 -6.85
C SER A 33 -7.17 -41.24 -7.21
N GLY A 34 -6.67 -40.50 -6.22
CA GLY A 34 -6.32 -39.08 -6.34
C GLY A 34 -5.38 -38.76 -7.51
N GLY A 35 -5.58 -37.59 -8.13
CA GLY A 35 -4.77 -37.09 -9.24
C GLY A 35 -5.26 -35.75 -9.78
N LEU A 36 -4.46 -35.12 -10.65
CA LEU A 36 -4.72 -33.79 -11.23
C LEU A 36 -6.09 -33.70 -11.92
N LEU A 37 -6.55 -34.78 -12.56
CA LEU A 37 -7.83 -34.82 -13.25
C LEU A 37 -9.02 -34.71 -12.26
N VAL A 38 -8.91 -35.27 -11.06
CA VAL A 38 -9.94 -35.16 -10.02
C VAL A 38 -9.99 -33.73 -9.49
N GLU A 39 -8.85 -33.10 -9.22
CA GLU A 39 -8.78 -31.70 -8.78
C GLU A 39 -9.36 -30.74 -9.82
N LEU A 40 -9.06 -30.98 -11.10
CA LEU A 40 -9.63 -30.27 -12.23
C LEU A 40 -11.16 -30.37 -12.27
N MET A 41 -11.70 -31.58 -12.15
CA MET A 41 -13.14 -31.81 -12.15
C MET A 41 -13.83 -31.18 -10.93
N LEU A 42 -13.22 -31.26 -9.74
CA LEU A 42 -13.75 -30.63 -8.53
C LEU A 42 -13.81 -29.10 -8.67
N GLY A 43 -12.74 -28.49 -9.16
CA GLY A 43 -12.71 -27.05 -9.44
C GLY A 43 -13.77 -26.64 -10.47
N ALA A 44 -13.85 -27.38 -11.57
CA ALA A 44 -14.78 -27.11 -12.67
C ALA A 44 -16.26 -27.25 -12.24
N LEU A 45 -16.61 -28.30 -11.50
CA LEU A 45 -17.97 -28.50 -10.99
C LEU A 45 -18.35 -27.46 -9.93
N THR A 46 -17.41 -27.06 -9.09
CA THR A 46 -17.63 -25.97 -8.11
C THR A 46 -17.93 -24.66 -8.82
N GLY A 47 -17.13 -24.32 -9.83
CA GLY A 47 -17.36 -23.12 -10.64
C GLY A 47 -18.67 -23.19 -11.43
N PHE A 48 -19.03 -24.35 -11.98
CA PHE A 48 -20.29 -24.59 -12.68
C PHE A 48 -21.50 -24.26 -11.79
N CYS A 49 -21.53 -24.78 -10.56
CA CYS A 49 -22.63 -24.53 -9.63
C CYS A 49 -22.67 -23.06 -9.19
N ILE A 50 -21.56 -22.49 -8.71
CA ILE A 50 -21.54 -21.09 -8.23
C ILE A 50 -21.92 -20.12 -9.35
N GLY A 51 -21.36 -20.30 -10.55
CA GLY A 51 -21.64 -19.44 -11.70
C GLY A 51 -23.10 -19.52 -12.16
N GLY A 52 -23.68 -20.73 -12.22
CA GLY A 52 -25.07 -20.91 -12.64
C GLY A 52 -26.07 -20.25 -11.69
N PHE A 53 -25.87 -20.40 -10.38
CA PHE A 53 -26.77 -19.83 -9.38
C PHE A 53 -26.68 -18.30 -9.31
N ILE A 54 -25.46 -17.72 -9.31
CA ILE A 54 -25.30 -16.25 -9.24
C ILE A 54 -26.01 -15.55 -10.42
N TRP A 55 -25.89 -16.09 -11.64
CA TRP A 55 -26.41 -15.42 -12.85
C TRP A 55 -27.88 -15.70 -13.15
N SER A 56 -28.47 -16.77 -12.59
CA SER A 56 -29.90 -17.04 -12.70
C SER A 56 -30.77 -16.09 -11.87
N ARG A 57 -30.21 -15.46 -10.81
CA ARG A 57 -30.96 -14.72 -9.78
C ARG A 57 -31.90 -13.62 -10.30
N GLU A 58 -31.41 -12.79 -11.22
CA GLU A 58 -32.14 -11.59 -11.68
C GLU A 58 -33.35 -11.97 -12.52
N SER A 59 -33.23 -13.06 -13.27
CA SER A 59 -34.29 -13.55 -14.14
C SER A 59 -35.34 -14.35 -13.37
N VAL A 60 -34.94 -15.09 -12.31
CA VAL A 60 -35.88 -15.78 -11.42
C VAL A 60 -36.73 -14.78 -10.63
N THR A 61 -36.10 -13.77 -10.05
CA THR A 61 -36.82 -12.70 -9.31
C THR A 61 -37.71 -11.86 -10.22
N GLY A 62 -37.33 -11.69 -11.49
CA GLY A 62 -38.13 -11.02 -12.51
C GLY A 62 -39.24 -11.88 -13.15
N ARG A 63 -39.44 -13.14 -12.72
CA ARG A 63 -40.37 -14.13 -13.33
C ARG A 63 -40.12 -14.39 -14.82
N GLN A 64 -38.89 -14.19 -15.29
CA GLN A 64 -38.46 -14.42 -16.68
C GLN A 64 -37.67 -15.73 -16.79
N PHE A 65 -38.37 -16.87 -16.74
CA PHE A 65 -37.73 -18.20 -16.67
C PHE A 65 -36.87 -18.54 -17.90
N SER A 66 -37.30 -18.17 -19.11
CA SER A 66 -36.54 -18.41 -20.35
C SER A 66 -35.19 -17.68 -20.36
N ALA A 67 -35.14 -16.46 -19.79
CA ALA A 67 -33.92 -15.68 -19.63
C ALA A 67 -33.06 -16.20 -18.46
N ALA A 68 -33.67 -16.82 -17.44
CA ALA A 68 -32.94 -17.41 -16.32
C ALA A 68 -32.08 -18.57 -16.75
N LEU A 69 -32.64 -19.49 -17.55
CA LEU A 69 -31.92 -20.69 -17.99
C LEU A 69 -30.71 -20.35 -18.87
N LYS A 70 -30.85 -19.38 -19.78
CA LYS A 70 -29.74 -18.94 -20.65
C LYS A 70 -28.60 -18.30 -19.85
N LYS A 71 -28.93 -17.42 -18.90
CA LYS A 71 -27.94 -16.77 -18.03
C LYS A 71 -27.26 -17.79 -17.09
N ALA A 72 -28.03 -18.75 -16.57
CA ALA A 72 -27.50 -19.84 -15.77
C ALA A 72 -26.48 -20.68 -16.56
N ALA A 73 -26.82 -21.08 -17.80
CA ALA A 73 -25.95 -21.90 -18.64
C ALA A 73 -24.62 -21.20 -18.97
N LEU A 74 -24.67 -19.90 -19.33
CA LEU A 74 -23.48 -19.09 -19.60
C LEU A 74 -22.62 -18.90 -18.35
N GLY A 75 -23.24 -18.61 -17.21
CA GLY A 75 -22.55 -18.50 -15.92
C GLY A 75 -21.88 -19.81 -15.50
N ALA A 76 -22.59 -20.93 -15.68
CA ALA A 76 -22.08 -22.27 -15.45
C ALA A 76 -20.90 -22.63 -16.36
N ALA A 77 -20.97 -22.34 -17.66
CA ALA A 77 -19.88 -22.62 -18.59
C ALA A 77 -18.62 -21.80 -18.28
N ALA A 78 -18.77 -20.51 -17.99
CA ALA A 78 -17.65 -19.66 -17.59
C ALA A 78 -17.07 -20.09 -16.23
N GLY A 79 -17.94 -20.44 -15.28
CA GLY A 79 -17.53 -20.98 -13.99
C GLY A 79 -16.79 -22.31 -14.13
N PHE A 80 -17.23 -23.20 -15.01
CA PHE A 80 -16.56 -24.48 -15.29
C PHE A 80 -15.12 -24.27 -15.78
N LEU A 81 -14.93 -23.42 -16.79
CA LEU A 81 -13.60 -23.10 -17.31
C LEU A 81 -12.72 -22.39 -16.26
N GLY A 82 -13.30 -21.43 -15.55
CA GLY A 82 -12.62 -20.70 -14.48
C GLY A 82 -12.21 -21.58 -13.31
N GLY A 83 -13.05 -22.55 -12.95
CA GLY A 83 -12.79 -23.51 -11.90
C GLY A 83 -11.71 -24.51 -12.27
N ALA A 84 -11.71 -25.02 -13.51
CA ALA A 84 -10.62 -25.85 -14.01
C ALA A 84 -9.29 -25.10 -14.04
N ALA A 85 -9.28 -23.86 -14.56
CA ALA A 85 -8.09 -23.02 -14.58
C ALA A 85 -7.60 -22.67 -13.16
N GLY A 86 -8.53 -22.38 -12.24
CA GLY A 86 -8.25 -22.11 -10.83
C GLY A 86 -7.64 -23.30 -10.11
N ALA A 87 -8.10 -24.53 -10.41
CA ALA A 87 -7.52 -25.76 -9.87
C ALA A 87 -6.06 -25.94 -10.34
N ILE A 88 -5.79 -25.80 -11.65
CA ILE A 88 -4.40 -25.90 -12.19
C ILE A 88 -3.50 -24.86 -11.55
N ALA A 89 -3.95 -23.60 -11.52
CA ALA A 89 -3.16 -22.51 -10.98
C ALA A 89 -2.94 -22.69 -9.47
N GLY A 90 -3.95 -23.14 -8.73
CA GLY A 90 -3.86 -23.45 -7.31
C GLY A 90 -2.81 -24.52 -7.02
N THR A 91 -2.85 -25.64 -7.73
CA THR A 91 -1.89 -26.75 -7.56
C THR A 91 -0.48 -26.33 -7.99
N THR A 92 -0.34 -25.61 -9.10
CA THR A 92 0.97 -25.11 -9.57
C THR A 92 1.59 -24.13 -8.58
N LEU A 93 0.78 -23.21 -8.05
CA LEU A 93 1.22 -22.21 -7.10
C LEU A 93 1.50 -22.82 -5.73
N PHE A 94 0.74 -23.83 -5.32
CA PHE A 94 1.01 -24.61 -4.10
C PHE A 94 2.39 -25.26 -4.17
N ILE A 95 2.74 -25.89 -5.29
CA ILE A 95 4.07 -26.51 -5.50
C ILE A 95 5.17 -25.43 -5.49
N ALA A 96 4.96 -24.32 -6.20
CA ALA A 96 5.93 -23.23 -6.28
C ALA A 96 6.15 -22.56 -4.91
N MET A 97 5.09 -22.33 -4.15
CA MET A 97 5.14 -21.72 -2.82
C MET A 97 5.73 -22.69 -1.79
N GLY A 98 5.45 -24.00 -1.89
CA GLY A 98 6.08 -25.02 -1.07
C GLY A 98 7.61 -25.03 -1.23
N ARG A 99 8.12 -24.94 -2.47
CA ARG A 99 9.55 -24.78 -2.73
C ARG A 99 10.11 -23.47 -2.16
N PHE A 100 9.40 -22.37 -2.38
CA PHE A 100 9.81 -21.05 -1.87
C PHE A 100 9.88 -21.02 -0.34
N ILE A 101 8.94 -21.62 0.39
CA ILE A 101 8.93 -21.65 1.86
C ILE A 101 10.12 -22.44 2.41
N VAL A 102 10.46 -23.57 1.77
CA VAL A 102 11.64 -24.37 2.12
C VAL A 102 12.94 -23.59 1.89
N GLU A 103 13.01 -22.79 0.81
CA GLU A 103 14.20 -22.02 0.44
C GLU A 103 14.36 -20.69 1.19
N SER A 104 13.27 -20.01 1.55
CA SER A 104 13.30 -18.64 2.09
C SER A 104 13.03 -18.54 3.59
N GLY A 105 12.61 -19.62 4.26
CA GLY A 105 12.49 -19.72 5.72
C GLY A 105 11.59 -18.68 6.42
N GLY A 106 10.84 -17.87 5.67
CA GLY A 106 10.23 -16.63 6.15
C GLY A 106 8.71 -16.64 6.35
N LEU A 107 7.99 -17.62 5.81
CA LEU A 107 6.53 -17.73 5.95
C LEU A 107 6.14 -19.04 6.66
N PRO A 108 5.19 -19.01 7.61
CA PRO A 108 4.61 -20.23 8.17
C PRO A 108 4.04 -21.10 7.03
N PRO A 109 4.33 -22.41 6.99
CA PRO A 109 3.81 -23.30 5.95
C PRO A 109 2.29 -23.22 5.78
N SER A 110 1.55 -23.09 6.89
CA SER A 110 0.08 -22.94 6.88
C SER A 110 -0.40 -21.69 6.15
N LEU A 111 0.30 -20.56 6.28
CA LEU A 111 -0.07 -19.31 5.62
C LEU A 111 0.23 -19.36 4.12
N GLY A 112 1.34 -19.97 3.72
CA GLY A 112 1.68 -20.13 2.31
C GLY A 112 0.69 -21.03 1.57
N ILE A 113 0.23 -22.10 2.21
CA ILE A 113 -0.82 -22.98 1.68
C ILE A 113 -2.14 -22.21 1.57
N ALA A 114 -2.55 -21.49 2.62
CA ALA A 114 -3.78 -20.69 2.60
C ALA A 114 -3.79 -19.68 1.45
N LEU A 115 -2.69 -18.99 1.21
CA LEU A 115 -2.54 -18.03 0.11
C LEU A 115 -2.60 -18.71 -1.25
N ALA A 116 -1.93 -19.86 -1.42
CA ALA A 116 -1.95 -20.59 -2.69
C ALA A 116 -3.36 -21.09 -3.04
N VAL A 117 -4.07 -21.68 -2.06
CA VAL A 117 -5.46 -22.13 -2.21
C VAL A 117 -6.38 -20.95 -2.54
N SER A 118 -6.22 -19.83 -1.83
CA SER A 118 -7.04 -18.63 -2.05
C SER A 118 -6.82 -17.98 -3.42
N LEU A 119 -5.62 -18.05 -3.97
CA LEU A 119 -5.32 -17.56 -5.31
C LEU A 119 -5.96 -18.44 -6.40
N GLY A 120 -6.05 -19.76 -6.20
CA GLY A 120 -6.84 -20.65 -7.05
C GLY A 120 -8.32 -20.25 -7.07
N TRP A 121 -8.91 -20.03 -5.89
CA TRP A 121 -10.30 -19.57 -5.76
C TRP A 121 -10.55 -18.16 -6.32
N SER A 122 -9.54 -17.28 -6.28
CA SER A 122 -9.58 -15.96 -6.92
C SER A 122 -9.75 -16.05 -8.44
N LEU A 123 -9.13 -17.02 -9.11
CA LEU A 123 -9.28 -17.22 -10.56
C LEU A 123 -10.66 -17.73 -10.93
N LEU A 124 -11.22 -18.66 -10.14
CA LEU A 124 -12.61 -19.09 -10.28
C LEU A 124 -13.55 -17.89 -10.12
N GLY A 125 -13.37 -17.11 -9.05
CA GLY A 125 -14.17 -15.93 -8.79
C GLY A 125 -14.08 -14.91 -9.93
N ALA A 126 -12.87 -14.67 -10.46
CA ALA A 126 -12.62 -13.78 -11.60
C ALA A 126 -13.42 -14.20 -12.84
N ALA A 127 -13.40 -15.49 -13.18
CA ALA A 127 -14.12 -16.04 -14.33
C ALA A 127 -15.64 -15.94 -14.16
N VAL A 128 -16.15 -16.32 -12.97
CA VAL A 128 -17.58 -16.20 -12.63
C VAL A 128 -18.04 -14.75 -12.73
N GLY A 129 -17.26 -13.81 -12.20
CA GLY A 129 -17.58 -12.38 -12.27
C GLY A 129 -17.48 -11.78 -13.67
N ALA A 130 -16.44 -12.11 -14.44
CA ALA A 130 -16.25 -11.64 -15.80
C ALA A 130 -17.37 -12.08 -16.75
N SER A 131 -17.94 -13.28 -16.52
CA SER A 131 -19.02 -13.83 -17.34
C SER A 131 -20.24 -12.90 -17.45
N GLY A 132 -20.53 -12.13 -16.41
CA GLY A 132 -21.59 -11.12 -16.40
C GLY A 132 -21.46 -10.03 -17.43
N GLY A 133 -20.26 -9.47 -17.54
CA GLY A 133 -19.96 -8.43 -18.52
C GLY A 133 -19.92 -8.97 -19.94
N LEU A 134 -19.45 -10.21 -20.13
CA LEU A 134 -19.48 -10.90 -21.42
C LEU A 134 -20.92 -11.12 -21.90
N MET A 135 -21.84 -11.51 -21.01
CA MET A 135 -23.27 -11.70 -21.33
C MET A 135 -23.92 -10.43 -21.88
N ILE A 136 -23.60 -9.27 -21.29
CA ILE A 136 -24.16 -7.99 -21.72
C ILE A 136 -23.26 -7.22 -22.70
N ARG A 137 -22.12 -7.79 -23.13
CA ARG A 137 -21.13 -7.14 -23.99
C ARG A 137 -20.64 -5.77 -23.47
N SER A 138 -20.42 -5.65 -22.15
CA SER A 138 -19.87 -4.43 -21.53
C SER A 138 -18.47 -4.68 -20.97
N ARG A 139 -17.46 -4.03 -21.55
CA ARG A 139 -16.06 -4.12 -21.08
C ARG A 139 -15.91 -3.64 -19.64
N GLU A 140 -16.60 -2.56 -19.27
CA GLU A 140 -16.59 -2.03 -17.90
C GLU A 140 -17.17 -3.06 -16.92
N ARG A 141 -18.33 -3.63 -17.22
CA ARG A 141 -18.91 -4.67 -16.37
C ARG A 141 -18.05 -5.93 -16.31
N THR A 142 -17.40 -6.32 -17.40
CA THR A 142 -16.48 -7.46 -17.39
C THR A 142 -15.31 -7.20 -16.45
N LEU A 143 -14.74 -6.00 -16.48
CA LEU A 143 -13.61 -5.62 -15.63
C LEU A 143 -14.01 -5.54 -14.15
N TYR A 144 -15.15 -4.94 -13.84
CA TYR A 144 -15.65 -4.83 -12.47
C TYR A 144 -16.10 -6.16 -11.90
N GLY A 145 -16.77 -6.98 -12.72
CA GLY A 145 -17.12 -8.35 -12.39
C GLY A 145 -15.88 -9.19 -12.12
N LEU A 146 -14.84 -9.08 -12.95
CA LEU A 146 -13.55 -9.72 -12.74
C LEU A 146 -12.94 -9.30 -11.39
N ALA A 147 -12.87 -8.00 -11.11
CA ALA A 147 -12.29 -7.48 -9.86
C ALA A 147 -13.07 -7.92 -8.61
N GLY A 148 -14.40 -7.80 -8.61
CA GLY A 148 -15.25 -8.23 -7.50
C GLY A 148 -15.22 -9.75 -7.32
N GLY A 149 -15.23 -10.49 -8.43
CA GLY A 149 -15.08 -11.94 -8.43
C GLY A 149 -13.75 -12.40 -7.85
N SER A 150 -12.62 -11.81 -8.26
CA SER A 150 -11.29 -12.11 -7.72
C SER A 150 -11.21 -11.85 -6.23
N LEU A 151 -11.67 -10.68 -5.76
CA LEU A 151 -11.65 -10.33 -4.33
C LEU A 151 -12.54 -11.26 -3.51
N GLY A 152 -13.74 -11.56 -3.99
CA GLY A 152 -14.66 -12.48 -3.33
C GLY A 152 -14.14 -13.92 -3.30
N GLY A 153 -13.49 -14.36 -4.38
CA GLY A 153 -12.86 -15.68 -4.46
C GLY A 153 -11.64 -15.82 -3.56
N PHE A 154 -10.81 -14.78 -3.46
CA PHE A 154 -9.67 -14.75 -2.55
C PHE A 154 -10.11 -14.78 -1.08
N LEU A 155 -11.03 -13.89 -0.69
CA LEU A 155 -11.52 -13.84 0.70
C LEU A 155 -12.30 -15.11 1.06
N GLY A 156 -13.16 -15.56 0.16
CA GLY A 156 -13.90 -16.82 0.32
C GLY A 156 -12.97 -18.03 0.40
N GLY A 157 -11.86 -18.03 -0.34
CA GLY A 157 -10.83 -19.07 -0.29
C GLY A 157 -10.09 -19.14 1.05
N LEU A 158 -9.81 -17.98 1.67
CA LEU A 158 -9.22 -17.92 3.02
C LEU A 158 -10.19 -18.47 4.06
N LEU A 159 -11.47 -18.08 3.99
CA LEU A 159 -12.50 -18.59 4.89
C LEU A 159 -12.74 -20.09 4.69
N PHE A 160 -12.76 -20.55 3.44
CA PHE A 160 -12.84 -21.97 3.10
C PHE A 160 -11.69 -22.73 3.76
N PHE A 161 -10.44 -22.31 3.55
CA PHE A 161 -9.26 -22.95 4.14
C PHE A 161 -9.30 -23.00 5.68
N ALA A 162 -9.76 -21.91 6.31
CA ALA A 162 -9.85 -21.83 7.77
C ALA A 162 -10.88 -22.83 8.36
N ILE A 163 -11.97 -23.08 7.63
CA ILE A 163 -13.11 -23.87 8.14
C ILE A 163 -13.04 -25.33 7.69
N SER A 164 -12.58 -25.60 6.46
CA SER A 164 -12.70 -26.90 5.78
C SER A 164 -11.79 -28.01 6.34
N SER A 165 -11.09 -27.78 7.44
CA SER A 165 -10.08 -28.68 8.01
C SER A 165 -10.63 -29.70 9.02
N THR A 166 -11.93 -29.67 9.34
CA THR A 166 -12.47 -30.36 10.53
C THR A 166 -13.48 -31.48 10.24
N SER A 167 -14.30 -31.38 9.17
CA SER A 167 -15.36 -32.36 8.85
C SER A 167 -15.86 -32.23 7.41
N ASN A 168 -16.49 -33.27 6.85
CA ASN A 168 -17.18 -33.17 5.56
C ASN A 168 -18.28 -32.09 5.56
N TRP A 169 -18.93 -31.86 6.70
CA TRP A 169 -19.88 -30.76 6.88
C TRP A 169 -19.20 -29.39 6.93
N SER A 170 -17.95 -29.33 7.38
CA SER A 170 -17.15 -28.09 7.34
C SER A 170 -16.79 -27.68 5.91
N VAL A 171 -16.65 -28.65 5.00
CA VAL A 171 -16.45 -28.39 3.56
C VAL A 171 -17.71 -27.80 2.94
N LEU A 172 -18.90 -28.28 3.31
CA LEU A 172 -20.17 -27.68 2.87
C LEU A 172 -20.27 -26.22 3.30
N VAL A 173 -20.04 -25.95 4.59
CA VAL A 173 -20.07 -24.59 5.15
C VAL A 173 -19.02 -23.71 4.46
N GLY A 174 -17.81 -24.21 4.27
CA GLY A 174 -16.74 -23.51 3.56
C GLY A 174 -17.13 -23.14 2.13
N LEU A 175 -17.67 -24.09 1.35
CA LEU A 175 -18.08 -23.84 -0.04
C LEU A 175 -19.24 -22.85 -0.12
N SER A 176 -20.21 -22.94 0.78
CA SER A 176 -21.30 -21.96 0.87
C SER A 176 -20.78 -20.56 1.20
N LEU A 177 -19.81 -20.43 2.11
CA LEU A 177 -19.19 -19.14 2.42
C LEU A 177 -18.35 -18.59 1.26
N LEU A 178 -17.63 -19.46 0.55
CA LEU A 178 -16.90 -19.10 -0.66
C LEU A 178 -17.85 -18.52 -1.72
N GLY A 179 -18.93 -19.23 -2.03
CA GLY A 179 -19.94 -18.78 -2.99
C GLY A 179 -20.61 -17.48 -2.54
N MET A 180 -20.91 -17.35 -1.23
CA MET A 180 -21.45 -16.14 -0.63
C MET A 180 -20.54 -14.93 -0.83
N CYS A 181 -19.23 -15.10 -0.59
CA CYS A 181 -18.23 -14.04 -0.76
C CYS A 181 -18.12 -13.61 -2.22
N ILE A 182 -18.06 -14.56 -3.16
CA ILE A 182 -18.02 -14.27 -4.60
C ILE A 182 -19.26 -13.45 -5.01
N GLY A 183 -20.46 -13.90 -4.65
CA GLY A 183 -21.70 -13.18 -4.98
C GLY A 183 -21.78 -11.78 -4.37
N ALA A 184 -21.43 -11.66 -3.09
CA ALA A 184 -21.44 -10.39 -2.36
C ALA A 184 -20.46 -9.37 -2.97
N PHE A 185 -19.22 -9.78 -3.24
CA PHE A 185 -18.18 -8.87 -3.75
C PHE A 185 -18.38 -8.47 -5.21
N ILE A 186 -18.87 -9.37 -6.07
CA ILE A 186 -19.29 -8.99 -7.44
C ILE A 186 -20.29 -7.83 -7.36
N SER A 187 -21.29 -7.97 -6.49
CA SER A 187 -22.38 -7.00 -6.40
C SER A 187 -21.96 -5.71 -5.69
N LEU A 188 -21.07 -5.81 -4.70
CA LEU A 188 -20.49 -4.65 -4.01
C LEU A 188 -19.66 -3.80 -4.97
N VAL A 189 -18.80 -4.44 -5.77
CA VAL A 189 -17.99 -3.74 -6.78
C VAL A 189 -18.88 -3.18 -7.88
N GLU A 190 -19.84 -3.95 -8.41
CA GLU A 190 -20.81 -3.42 -9.38
C GLU A 190 -21.53 -2.18 -8.83
N GLU A 191 -22.10 -2.25 -7.63
CA GLU A 191 -22.83 -1.15 -6.98
C GLU A 191 -21.96 0.10 -6.76
N ALA A 192 -20.67 -0.07 -6.45
CA ALA A 192 -19.74 1.04 -6.27
C ALA A 192 -19.43 1.82 -7.56
N PHE A 193 -19.58 1.19 -8.72
CA PHE A 193 -19.22 1.75 -10.02
C PHE A 193 -20.42 2.05 -10.94
N VAL A 194 -21.67 1.74 -10.52
CA VAL A 194 -22.88 2.20 -11.23
C VAL A 194 -22.91 3.72 -11.24
N SER A 195 -22.87 4.32 -12.43
CA SER A 195 -22.83 5.79 -12.61
C SER A 195 -24.20 6.43 -12.75
N ALA A 196 -25.23 5.67 -13.14
CA ALA A 196 -26.62 6.12 -13.16
C ALA A 196 -27.59 4.93 -13.17
N ARG A 197 -28.83 5.19 -12.76
CA ARG A 197 -29.94 4.24 -12.76
C ARG A 197 -31.18 4.87 -13.37
N VAL A 198 -32.06 4.02 -13.86
CA VAL A 198 -33.40 4.40 -14.26
C VAL A 198 -34.40 3.63 -13.41
N LYS A 199 -35.24 4.34 -12.66
CA LYS A 199 -36.24 3.76 -11.77
C LYS A 199 -37.63 3.90 -12.37
N VAL A 200 -38.39 2.81 -12.41
CA VAL A 200 -39.79 2.87 -12.84
C VAL A 200 -40.62 3.49 -11.73
N ILE A 201 -41.19 4.67 -11.99
CA ILE A 201 -42.07 5.37 -11.05
C ILE A 201 -43.55 5.13 -11.36
N LYS A 202 -43.91 4.77 -12.61
CA LYS A 202 -45.28 4.40 -13.02
C LYS A 202 -45.26 3.37 -14.14
N GLY A 203 -46.09 2.33 -14.04
CA GLY A 203 -46.22 1.26 -15.04
C GLY A 203 -46.31 -0.13 -14.40
N ARG A 204 -46.28 -1.21 -15.20
CA ARG A 204 -46.38 -2.60 -14.68
C ARG A 204 -45.23 -3.00 -13.74
N HIS A 205 -44.09 -2.31 -13.82
CA HIS A 205 -42.87 -2.63 -13.08
C HIS A 205 -42.48 -1.56 -12.05
N VAL A 206 -43.45 -0.88 -11.40
CA VAL A 206 -43.16 0.20 -10.42
C VAL A 206 -42.14 -0.25 -9.36
N GLY A 207 -41.19 0.64 -9.05
CA GLY A 207 -40.15 0.43 -8.06
C GLY A 207 -38.92 -0.30 -8.60
N ARG A 208 -39.00 -0.92 -9.78
CA ARG A 208 -37.85 -1.59 -10.41
C ARG A 208 -36.81 -0.57 -10.86
N GLU A 209 -35.55 -0.84 -10.53
CA GLU A 209 -34.40 -0.02 -10.93
C GLU A 209 -33.55 -0.77 -11.95
N PHE A 210 -33.12 -0.06 -12.98
CA PHE A 210 -32.26 -0.56 -14.03
C PHE A 210 -30.93 0.21 -14.01
N PRO A 211 -29.80 -0.43 -13.66
CA PRO A 211 -28.50 0.23 -13.70
C PRO A 211 -28.04 0.42 -15.15
N LEU A 212 -27.52 1.60 -15.46
CA LEU A 212 -26.98 1.92 -16.78
C LEU A 212 -25.49 1.55 -16.85
N LEU A 213 -25.24 0.30 -17.26
CA LEU A 213 -23.91 -0.33 -17.27
C LEU A 213 -23.19 -0.29 -18.62
N LYS A 214 -23.84 0.24 -19.67
CA LYS A 214 -23.33 0.28 -21.05
C LYS A 214 -23.15 1.72 -21.50
N GLU A 215 -22.31 1.92 -22.51
CA GLU A 215 -22.21 3.21 -23.23
C GLU A 215 -23.53 3.55 -23.94
N LYS A 216 -24.27 2.53 -24.39
CA LYS A 216 -25.59 2.64 -24.98
C LYS A 216 -26.52 1.65 -24.29
N SER A 217 -27.57 2.15 -23.67
CA SER A 217 -28.60 1.34 -23.02
C SER A 217 -29.93 1.50 -23.75
N VAL A 218 -30.47 0.40 -24.25
CA VAL A 218 -31.71 0.39 -25.03
C VAL A 218 -32.92 0.25 -24.10
N ILE A 219 -33.94 1.07 -24.30
CA ILE A 219 -35.23 1.03 -23.62
C ILE A 219 -36.26 0.55 -24.63
N GLY A 220 -37.03 -0.49 -24.29
CA GLY A 220 -37.98 -1.05 -25.23
C GLY A 220 -38.79 -2.21 -24.67
N ARG A 221 -39.71 -2.72 -25.48
CA ARG A 221 -40.58 -3.85 -25.15
C ARG A 221 -39.88 -5.20 -25.40
N ASP A 222 -38.85 -5.24 -26.24
CA ASP A 222 -38.07 -6.45 -26.50
C ASP A 222 -37.38 -6.94 -25.21
N ASP A 223 -37.38 -8.25 -24.99
CA ASP A 223 -36.66 -8.90 -23.88
C ASP A 223 -35.14 -8.71 -23.98
N ARG A 224 -34.63 -8.33 -25.16
CA ARG A 224 -33.22 -7.96 -25.41
C ARG A 224 -32.89 -6.53 -24.99
N SER A 225 -33.89 -5.69 -24.72
CA SER A 225 -33.68 -4.31 -24.27
C SER A 225 -33.07 -4.28 -22.87
N ASP A 226 -32.14 -3.35 -22.63
CA ASP A 226 -31.49 -3.17 -21.32
C ASP A 226 -32.48 -2.72 -20.25
N VAL A 227 -33.41 -1.84 -20.63
CA VAL A 227 -34.58 -1.46 -19.85
C VAL A 227 -35.80 -2.07 -20.53
N CYS A 228 -36.06 -3.34 -20.23
CA CYS A 228 -37.19 -4.06 -20.77
C CYS A 228 -38.49 -3.64 -20.06
N LEU A 229 -39.42 -3.07 -20.85
CA LEU A 229 -40.74 -2.60 -20.44
C LEU A 229 -41.82 -3.48 -21.06
N SER A 230 -41.76 -4.78 -20.80
CA SER A 230 -42.66 -5.74 -21.42
C SER A 230 -44.11 -5.54 -20.97
N GLY A 231 -45.03 -5.58 -21.95
CA GLY A 231 -46.46 -5.36 -21.73
C GLY A 231 -46.85 -3.91 -21.43
N ALA A 232 -45.95 -2.94 -21.60
CA ALA A 232 -46.28 -1.53 -21.58
C ALA A 232 -46.93 -1.10 -22.91
N GLU A 233 -48.06 -0.40 -22.82
CA GLU A 233 -48.75 0.17 -23.98
C GLU A 233 -47.96 1.36 -24.56
N GLY A 234 -47.94 1.47 -25.89
CA GLY A 234 -47.28 2.56 -26.60
C GLY A 234 -45.75 2.50 -26.62
N VAL A 235 -45.13 1.44 -26.08
CA VAL A 235 -43.67 1.21 -26.11
C VAL A 235 -43.28 0.32 -27.29
N GLY A 236 -42.34 0.78 -28.12
CA GLY A 236 -41.81 0.06 -29.28
C GLY A 236 -40.81 -1.03 -28.89
N MET A 237 -40.37 -1.85 -29.86
CA MET A 237 -39.42 -2.95 -29.60
C MET A 237 -38.08 -2.42 -29.07
N GLU A 238 -37.52 -1.41 -29.73
CA GLU A 238 -36.38 -0.60 -29.27
C GLU A 238 -36.78 0.88 -29.32
N HIS A 239 -37.47 1.36 -28.30
CA HIS A 239 -38.15 2.66 -28.32
C HIS A 239 -37.21 3.85 -28.15
N ALA A 240 -36.21 3.75 -27.27
CA ALA A 240 -35.25 4.82 -26.99
C ALA A 240 -33.88 4.26 -26.58
N VAL A 241 -32.83 5.07 -26.69
CA VAL A 241 -31.47 4.71 -26.28
C VAL A 241 -30.89 5.79 -25.37
N ILE A 242 -30.44 5.40 -24.18
CA ILE A 242 -29.64 6.27 -23.31
C ILE A 242 -28.17 6.07 -23.67
N LYS A 243 -27.48 7.17 -24.04
CA LYS A 243 -26.04 7.19 -24.32
C LYS A 243 -25.28 7.82 -23.16
N ARG A 244 -24.14 7.23 -22.82
CA ARG A 244 -23.18 7.74 -21.83
C ARG A 244 -21.90 8.18 -22.53
N MET A 245 -21.57 9.47 -22.47
CA MET A 245 -20.33 10.02 -23.02
C MET A 245 -19.61 10.90 -21.98
N LYS A 246 -18.37 10.54 -21.63
CA LYS A 246 -17.52 11.29 -20.68
C LYS A 246 -18.24 11.61 -19.34
N GLY A 247 -19.04 10.68 -18.83
CA GLY A 247 -19.80 10.85 -17.59
C GLY A 247 -21.07 11.70 -17.68
N ARG A 248 -21.47 12.12 -18.90
CA ARG A 248 -22.76 12.76 -19.18
C ARG A 248 -23.71 11.78 -19.85
N PHE A 249 -24.99 11.91 -19.57
CA PHE A 249 -26.04 11.07 -20.12
C PHE A 249 -26.92 11.87 -21.07
N SER A 250 -27.31 11.25 -22.17
CA SER A 250 -28.35 11.75 -23.07
C SER A 250 -29.27 10.62 -23.47
N ILE A 251 -30.50 10.94 -23.83
CA ILE A 251 -31.48 10.01 -24.40
C ILE A 251 -31.78 10.41 -25.83
N GLU A 252 -31.88 9.40 -26.70
CA GLU A 252 -32.26 9.51 -28.10
C GLU A 252 -33.51 8.65 -28.34
N SER A 253 -34.50 9.22 -29.01
CA SER A 253 -35.67 8.47 -29.47
C SER A 253 -35.31 7.68 -30.73
N ASN A 254 -35.72 6.42 -30.79
CA ASN A 254 -35.58 5.59 -32.00
C ASN A 254 -36.81 5.74 -32.92
N ARG A 255 -37.73 6.65 -32.60
CA ARG A 255 -39.01 6.90 -33.31
C ARG A 255 -39.88 5.64 -33.49
N GLN A 256 -39.70 4.64 -32.64
CA GLN A 256 -40.51 3.42 -32.62
C GLN A 256 -41.56 3.48 -31.51
N GLY A 257 -42.84 3.45 -31.88
CA GLY A 257 -43.96 3.58 -30.92
C GLY A 257 -44.35 5.04 -30.68
N THR A 258 -44.79 5.36 -29.46
CA THR A 258 -45.14 6.75 -29.08
C THR A 258 -43.91 7.65 -28.91
N GLY A 259 -44.10 8.96 -28.77
CA GLY A 259 -43.00 9.89 -28.53
C GLY A 259 -42.33 9.69 -27.17
N VAL A 260 -41.02 9.99 -27.09
CA VAL A 260 -40.25 10.02 -25.84
C VAL A 260 -40.35 11.40 -25.23
N TYR A 261 -40.71 11.50 -23.96
CA TYR A 261 -40.78 12.80 -23.26
C TYR A 261 -39.78 12.83 -22.11
N VAL A 262 -39.08 13.95 -21.95
CA VAL A 262 -38.23 14.23 -20.78
C VAL A 262 -38.79 15.47 -20.10
N ASN A 263 -39.14 15.36 -18.83
CA ASN A 263 -39.78 16.43 -18.05
C ASN A 263 -40.96 17.08 -18.80
N HIS A 264 -41.84 16.23 -19.35
CA HIS A 264 -43.02 16.59 -20.15
C HIS A 264 -42.77 17.16 -21.55
N ALA A 265 -41.52 17.43 -21.95
CA ALA A 265 -41.18 17.87 -23.30
C ALA A 265 -40.92 16.69 -24.25
N LEU A 266 -41.59 16.67 -25.41
CA LEU A 266 -41.32 15.69 -26.48
C LEU A 266 -39.90 15.90 -27.01
N THR A 267 -39.10 14.85 -27.10
CA THR A 267 -37.69 14.96 -27.50
C THR A 267 -37.25 13.84 -28.43
N ASP A 268 -36.53 14.22 -29.48
CA ASP A 268 -35.74 13.30 -30.31
C ASP A 268 -34.36 13.05 -29.70
N HIS A 269 -33.76 14.08 -29.06
CA HIS A 269 -32.49 13.97 -28.33
C HIS A 269 -32.47 14.97 -27.16
N SER A 270 -32.29 14.49 -25.92
CA SER A 270 -32.15 15.35 -24.74
C SER A 270 -30.99 14.92 -23.85
N LYS A 271 -30.35 15.86 -23.17
CA LYS A 271 -29.44 15.55 -22.06
C LYS A 271 -30.26 15.13 -20.84
N LEU A 272 -29.70 14.23 -20.04
CA LEU A 272 -30.30 13.74 -18.80
C LEU A 272 -29.52 14.26 -17.59
N ALA A 273 -30.24 14.85 -16.65
CA ALA A 273 -29.78 15.28 -15.33
C ALA A 273 -30.44 14.44 -14.23
N ASP A 274 -29.78 14.36 -13.06
CA ASP A 274 -30.32 13.66 -11.90
C ASP A 274 -31.72 14.18 -11.53
N GLY A 275 -32.69 13.27 -11.40
CA GLY A 275 -34.09 13.60 -11.12
C GLY A 275 -34.98 13.73 -12.36
N ASP A 276 -34.43 13.70 -13.58
CA ASP A 276 -35.23 13.82 -14.81
C ASP A 276 -36.26 12.68 -14.94
N VAL A 277 -37.49 13.04 -15.30
CA VAL A 277 -38.56 12.07 -15.55
C VAL A 277 -38.69 11.82 -17.04
N ILE A 278 -38.48 10.57 -17.44
CA ILE A 278 -38.56 10.09 -18.82
C ILE A 278 -39.88 9.32 -18.98
N ARG A 279 -40.74 9.75 -19.90
CA ARG A 279 -41.94 9.03 -20.32
C ARG A 279 -41.69 8.27 -21.61
N VAL A 280 -42.00 6.98 -21.59
CA VAL A 280 -41.89 6.05 -22.72
C VAL A 280 -43.21 5.27 -22.78
N GLY A 281 -44.08 5.58 -23.73
CA GLY A 281 -45.44 5.03 -23.75
C GLY A 281 -46.23 5.32 -22.47
N SER A 282 -46.82 4.28 -21.88
CA SER A 282 -47.56 4.37 -20.61
C SER A 282 -46.67 4.34 -19.35
N VAL A 283 -45.34 4.22 -19.51
CA VAL A 283 -44.39 4.08 -18.41
C VAL A 283 -43.70 5.41 -18.10
N LEU A 284 -43.59 5.74 -16.82
CA LEU A 284 -42.75 6.83 -16.34
C LEU A 284 -41.52 6.25 -15.62
N LEU A 285 -40.37 6.78 -15.99
CA LEU A 285 -39.07 6.42 -15.50
C LEU A 285 -38.43 7.67 -14.87
N MET A 286 -37.71 7.51 -13.77
CA MET A 286 -36.90 8.58 -13.17
C MET A 286 -35.44 8.23 -13.38
N PHE A 287 -34.68 9.16 -13.94
CA PHE A 287 -33.23 9.05 -14.10
C PHE A 287 -32.55 9.52 -12.82
N ASN A 288 -31.67 8.68 -12.27
CA ASN A 288 -30.91 8.98 -11.07
C ASN A 288 -29.42 8.86 -11.38
N ALA A 289 -28.69 9.98 -11.38
CA ALA A 289 -27.25 9.95 -11.53
C ALA A 289 -26.60 9.59 -10.18
N ALA A 290 -25.70 8.61 -10.18
CA ALA A 290 -24.94 8.30 -8.97
C ALA A 290 -23.96 9.44 -8.70
N LYS A 291 -24.13 10.15 -7.57
CA LYS A 291 -23.10 11.06 -7.05
C LYS A 291 -21.83 10.23 -6.84
N LYS A 292 -20.68 10.64 -7.39
CA LYS A 292 -19.39 9.95 -7.24
C LYS A 292 -19.06 9.77 -5.75
N ALA A 293 -19.46 8.65 -5.17
CA ALA A 293 -19.07 8.23 -3.83
C ALA A 293 -17.87 7.26 -3.94
N ALA A 294 -16.81 7.70 -4.62
CA ALA A 294 -15.60 6.88 -4.80
C ALA A 294 -14.85 6.62 -3.47
N SER A 295 -15.24 7.29 -2.38
CA SER A 295 -14.58 7.22 -1.08
C SER A 295 -15.25 6.28 -0.06
N LEU A 296 -16.55 5.97 -0.18
CA LEU A 296 -17.27 5.20 0.86
C LEU A 296 -17.13 3.68 0.71
N ALA A 297 -17.04 3.15 -0.51
CA ALA A 297 -16.94 1.71 -0.76
C ALA A 297 -15.60 1.11 -0.33
N ALA A 298 -14.50 1.86 -0.45
CA ALA A 298 -13.18 1.43 0.04
C ALA A 298 -13.13 1.41 1.58
N ILE A 299 -13.86 2.31 2.24
CA ILE A 299 -13.95 2.39 3.71
C ILE A 299 -14.82 1.24 4.26
N THR A 300 -15.93 0.89 3.61
CA THR A 300 -16.72 -0.28 3.99
C THR A 300 -16.00 -1.60 3.69
N LEU A 301 -15.18 -1.68 2.63
CA LEU A 301 -14.33 -2.83 2.35
C LEU A 301 -13.25 -3.02 3.44
N LEU A 302 -12.62 -1.94 3.91
CA LEU A 302 -11.68 -1.98 5.04
C LEU A 302 -12.36 -2.29 6.37
N ALA A 303 -13.58 -1.79 6.58
CA ALA A 303 -14.34 -2.03 7.82
C ALA A 303 -14.79 -3.49 7.94
N VAL A 304 -15.25 -4.13 6.85
CA VAL A 304 -15.68 -5.53 6.87
C VAL A 304 -14.51 -6.50 7.05
N VAL A 305 -13.35 -6.22 6.45
CA VAL A 305 -12.10 -6.98 6.71
C VAL A 305 -11.61 -6.79 8.16
N SER A 306 -11.88 -5.63 8.76
CA SER A 306 -11.56 -5.35 10.17
C SER A 306 -12.54 -6.02 11.16
N PHE A 307 -13.78 -6.28 10.73
CA PHE A 307 -14.85 -6.89 11.54
C PHE A 307 -14.78 -8.43 11.55
N LEU A 308 -14.33 -9.05 10.45
CA LEU A 308 -14.18 -10.51 10.36
C LEU A 308 -12.88 -11.06 10.97
N ASN A 309 -11.93 -10.18 11.34
CA ASN A 309 -10.76 -10.49 12.17
C ASN A 309 -11.06 -10.41 13.68
N GLY A 310 -12.34 -10.45 14.08
CA GLY A 310 -12.76 -10.52 15.47
C GLY A 310 -12.47 -11.89 16.09
N GLY A 311 -11.20 -12.15 16.39
CA GLY A 311 -10.84 -13.08 17.45
C GLY A 311 -11.51 -12.68 18.77
N ALA A 312 -11.74 -13.68 19.62
CA ALA A 312 -12.42 -13.62 20.91
C ALA A 312 -12.43 -12.23 21.59
N SER A 313 -13.64 -11.75 21.88
CA SER A 313 -13.86 -10.50 22.59
C SER A 313 -13.34 -10.57 24.04
N TRP A 314 -12.16 -10.01 24.30
CA TRP A 314 -11.65 -9.65 25.64
C TRP A 314 -12.35 -8.39 26.22
N ALA A 315 -13.60 -8.12 25.81
CA ALA A 315 -14.25 -6.83 25.91
C ALA A 315 -14.63 -6.38 27.34
N GLY A 316 -14.15 -7.06 28.39
CA GLY A 316 -14.48 -6.77 29.78
C GLY A 316 -13.33 -6.47 30.74
N GLU A 317 -12.08 -6.84 30.42
CA GLU A 317 -11.02 -6.94 31.45
C GLU A 317 -10.02 -5.78 31.48
N ALA A 318 -9.57 -5.26 30.32
CA ALA A 318 -8.58 -4.18 30.31
C ALA A 318 -9.18 -2.86 30.81
N THR A 319 -8.55 -2.21 31.80
CA THR A 319 -8.97 -0.89 32.30
C THR A 319 -7.91 0.19 32.13
N GLN A 320 -6.63 -0.17 32.12
CA GLN A 320 -5.54 0.78 31.97
C GLN A 320 -4.52 0.29 30.93
N ALA A 321 -4.13 1.18 30.03
CA ALA A 321 -3.05 0.95 29.08
C ALA A 321 -2.07 2.13 29.12
N ARG A 322 -0.77 1.84 29.21
CA ARG A 322 0.28 2.86 29.26
C ARG A 322 1.51 2.38 28.50
N ILE A 323 2.04 3.24 27.62
CA ILE A 323 3.38 3.04 27.05
C ILE A 323 4.39 3.45 28.13
N THR A 324 5.20 2.51 28.60
CA THR A 324 6.12 2.72 29.73
C THR A 324 7.50 3.15 29.27
N GLN A 325 8.01 2.60 28.17
CA GLN A 325 9.33 2.93 27.61
C GLN A 325 9.36 2.74 26.09
N PHE A 326 10.25 3.47 25.41
CA PHE A 326 10.72 3.15 24.06
C PHE A 326 12.18 2.68 24.08
N ASP A 327 12.54 1.79 23.17
CA ASP A 327 13.92 1.48 22.83
C ASP A 327 14.15 1.75 21.34
N VAL A 328 15.10 2.65 21.08
CA VAL A 328 15.48 3.13 19.76
C VAL A 328 16.93 2.75 19.41
N SER A 329 17.57 1.87 20.19
CA SER A 329 18.96 1.44 19.95
C SER A 329 19.14 0.75 18.59
N SER A 330 18.07 0.20 18.02
CA SER A 330 18.04 -0.47 16.71
C SER A 330 17.36 0.35 15.60
N PHE A 331 17.33 1.68 15.74
CA PHE A 331 16.68 2.58 14.78
C PHE A 331 17.08 2.27 13.31
N PRO A 332 16.14 2.17 12.35
CA PRO A 332 14.74 2.61 12.41
C PRO A 332 13.76 1.58 13.02
N ALA A 333 14.23 0.45 13.53
CA ALA A 333 13.39 -0.41 14.34
C ALA A 333 13.22 0.23 15.73
N VAL A 334 11.97 0.42 16.14
CA VAL A 334 11.60 0.98 17.43
C VAL A 334 10.82 -0.08 18.20
N THR A 335 11.18 -0.25 19.46
CA THR A 335 10.49 -1.15 20.38
C THR A 335 9.74 -0.31 21.41
N ALA A 336 8.44 -0.52 21.58
CA ALA A 336 7.64 0.12 22.61
C ALA A 336 7.21 -0.92 23.65
N TYR A 337 7.46 -0.62 24.92
CA TYR A 337 6.99 -1.40 26.05
C TYR A 337 5.64 -0.84 26.52
N VAL A 338 4.62 -1.70 26.58
CA VAL A 338 3.25 -1.32 26.89
C VAL A 338 2.73 -2.16 28.05
N SER A 339 2.40 -1.48 29.15
CA SER A 339 1.74 -2.07 30.31
C SER A 339 0.24 -2.01 30.11
N VAL A 340 -0.43 -3.15 30.19
CA VAL A 340 -1.89 -3.28 30.13
C VAL A 340 -2.36 -3.97 31.40
N LEU A 341 -3.26 -3.34 32.14
CA LEU A 341 -3.74 -3.82 33.43
C LEU A 341 -5.25 -4.08 33.43
N ASP A 342 -5.65 -5.08 34.22
CA ASP A 342 -7.05 -5.39 34.54
C ASP A 342 -7.60 -4.48 35.66
N ARG A 343 -8.86 -4.69 36.05
CA ARG A 343 -9.53 -3.93 37.13
C ARG A 343 -8.83 -4.06 38.47
N GLU A 344 -8.20 -5.19 38.71
CA GLU A 344 -7.46 -5.52 39.92
C GLU A 344 -6.00 -5.01 39.89
N GLY A 345 -5.61 -4.30 38.83
CA GLY A 345 -4.26 -3.74 38.65
C GLY A 345 -3.20 -4.77 38.29
N LYS A 346 -3.59 -5.99 37.88
CA LYS A 346 -2.67 -7.05 37.45
C LYS A 346 -2.45 -6.99 35.92
N PRO A 347 -1.29 -7.47 35.43
CA PRO A 347 -1.01 -7.50 33.99
C PRO A 347 -2.01 -8.37 33.23
N LEU A 348 -2.74 -7.76 32.28
CA LEU A 348 -3.65 -8.48 31.41
C LEU A 348 -2.86 -9.32 30.41
N ARG A 349 -3.22 -10.60 30.29
CA ARG A 349 -2.55 -11.56 29.40
C ARG A 349 -3.41 -11.90 28.19
N GLY A 350 -2.79 -12.46 27.15
CA GLY A 350 -3.50 -13.02 26.00
C GLY A 350 -3.79 -12.07 24.83
N LEU A 351 -3.46 -10.77 24.93
CA LEU A 351 -3.57 -9.86 23.79
C LEU A 351 -2.73 -10.32 22.60
N THR A 352 -3.32 -10.25 21.42
CA THR A 352 -2.70 -10.58 20.14
C THR A 352 -2.46 -9.33 19.31
N LYS A 353 -1.68 -9.47 18.23
CA LYS A 353 -1.44 -8.39 17.26
C LYS A 353 -2.72 -7.83 16.64
N ALA A 354 -3.82 -8.61 16.60
CA ALA A 354 -5.10 -8.16 16.08
C ALA A 354 -5.84 -7.19 17.02
N ASP A 355 -5.52 -7.23 18.31
CA ASP A 355 -6.16 -6.42 19.35
C ASP A 355 -5.53 -5.03 19.48
N VAL A 356 -4.37 -4.82 18.84
CA VAL A 356 -3.52 -3.65 18.99
C VAL A 356 -3.31 -2.95 17.66
N THR A 357 -3.69 -1.67 17.60
CA THR A 357 -3.38 -0.79 16.47
C THR A 357 -2.37 0.26 16.91
N VAL A 358 -1.29 0.44 16.16
CA VAL A 358 -0.26 1.46 16.46
C VAL A 358 -0.28 2.52 15.37
N THR A 359 -0.27 3.77 15.80
CA THR A 359 -0.11 4.94 14.93
C THR A 359 1.06 5.79 15.40
N GLU A 360 1.81 6.35 14.45
CA GLU A 360 2.89 7.30 14.68
C GLU A 360 2.56 8.59 13.92
N ASN A 361 2.54 9.73 14.62
CA ASN A 361 2.16 11.03 14.07
C ASN A 361 0.81 10.99 13.33
N GLY A 362 -0.15 10.19 13.85
CA GLY A 362 -1.46 9.99 13.25
C GLY A 362 -1.51 9.05 12.04
N LYS A 363 -0.36 8.55 11.56
CA LYS A 363 -0.29 7.56 10.47
C LYS A 363 -0.22 6.13 11.04
N PRO A 364 -0.95 5.16 10.49
CA PRO A 364 -0.86 3.77 10.94
C PRO A 364 0.52 3.19 10.64
N VAL A 365 1.10 2.47 11.61
CA VAL A 365 2.37 1.76 11.47
C VAL A 365 2.16 0.27 11.65
N THR A 366 2.71 -0.52 10.74
CA THR A 366 2.65 -1.98 10.80
C THR A 366 3.60 -2.50 11.88
N LEU A 367 3.04 -3.18 12.88
CA LEU A 367 3.81 -3.96 13.85
C LEU A 367 4.57 -5.08 13.11
N ARG A 368 5.88 -5.17 13.29
CA ARG A 368 6.68 -6.32 12.84
C ARG A 368 6.42 -7.51 13.74
N ASP A 369 6.49 -7.27 15.04
CA ASP A 369 6.36 -8.28 16.07
C ASP A 369 5.63 -7.71 17.30
N MET A 370 4.91 -8.57 17.98
CA MET A 370 4.27 -8.30 19.26
C MET A 370 4.41 -9.55 20.12
N SER A 371 5.09 -9.41 21.24
CA SER A 371 5.22 -10.46 22.24
C SER A 371 4.93 -9.88 23.62
N MET A 372 4.49 -10.73 24.54
CA MET A 372 4.52 -10.37 25.94
C MET A 372 5.85 -10.84 26.51
N SER A 373 6.55 -9.96 27.21
CA SER A 373 7.74 -10.35 27.94
C SER A 373 7.38 -11.49 28.92
N GLY A 374 8.16 -12.57 28.91
CA GLY A 374 8.00 -13.71 29.83
C GLY A 374 6.95 -14.78 29.46
N SER A 375 6.10 -14.63 28.43
CA SER A 375 5.07 -15.64 28.10
C SER A 375 5.52 -16.73 27.11
N THR A 376 6.60 -16.52 26.36
CA THR A 376 7.08 -17.42 25.29
C THR A 376 8.56 -17.82 25.44
N GLY A 377 9.13 -17.68 26.64
CA GLY A 377 10.53 -18.02 26.92
C GLY A 377 11.57 -17.05 26.36
N LYS A 378 11.18 -16.07 25.54
CA LYS A 378 12.03 -14.92 25.16
C LYS A 378 11.72 -13.74 26.06
N ARG A 379 12.59 -13.52 27.05
CA ARG A 379 12.54 -12.39 27.98
C ARG A 379 13.54 -11.32 27.53
N GLU A 380 13.14 -10.06 27.57
CA GLU A 380 14.05 -8.93 27.37
C GLU A 380 14.92 -8.74 28.63
N PRO A 381 16.25 -8.74 28.53
CA PRO A 381 17.13 -8.47 29.66
C PRO A 381 16.81 -7.10 30.30
N LEU A 382 16.76 -7.05 31.63
CA LEU A 382 16.50 -5.83 32.38
C LEU A 382 17.82 -5.19 32.83
N ALA A 383 18.03 -3.92 32.47
CA ALA A 383 19.03 -3.05 33.07
C ALA A 383 18.37 -2.16 34.13
N LEU A 384 18.86 -2.27 35.35
CA LEU A 384 18.23 -1.69 36.53
C LEU A 384 19.21 -0.78 37.28
N ALA A 385 18.74 0.38 37.71
CA ALA A 385 19.42 1.20 38.71
C ALA A 385 18.58 1.24 39.98
N ILE A 386 19.13 0.69 41.07
CA ILE A 386 18.51 0.72 42.39
C ILE A 386 19.09 1.92 43.13
N VAL A 387 18.24 2.86 43.51
CA VAL A 387 18.63 4.12 44.14
C VAL A 387 18.00 4.17 45.53
N VAL A 388 18.83 4.08 46.56
CA VAL A 388 18.40 3.95 47.96
C VAL A 388 18.72 5.22 48.73
N ASP A 389 17.70 5.81 49.33
CA ASP A 389 17.87 6.91 50.27
C ASP A 389 18.54 6.41 51.54
N ARG A 390 19.67 7.04 51.90
CA ARG A 390 20.39 6.78 53.15
C ARG A 390 20.43 8.00 54.05
N SER A 391 19.54 8.97 53.88
CA SER A 391 19.46 10.17 54.72
C SER A 391 19.21 9.86 56.20
N GLY A 392 19.43 10.85 57.07
CA GLY A 392 19.23 10.69 58.52
C GLY A 392 17.81 10.24 58.91
N SER A 393 16.78 10.60 58.15
CA SER A 393 15.38 10.19 58.39
C SER A 393 15.11 8.71 58.08
N MET A 394 16.04 8.04 57.38
CA MET A 394 16.02 6.59 57.12
C MET A 394 16.65 5.77 58.26
N ALA A 395 17.18 6.41 59.31
CA ALA A 395 17.77 5.70 60.44
C ALA A 395 16.79 4.74 61.15
N GLY A 396 17.34 3.79 61.89
CA GLY A 396 16.55 2.79 62.61
C GLY A 396 15.97 1.71 61.68
N ALA A 397 14.69 1.38 61.85
CA ALA A 397 14.05 0.28 61.13
C ALA A 397 13.96 0.52 59.61
N LYS A 398 13.77 1.77 59.16
CA LYS A 398 13.55 2.11 57.74
C LYS A 398 14.70 1.66 56.84
N ILE A 399 15.96 1.95 57.20
CA ILE A 399 17.13 1.53 56.41
C ILE A 399 17.33 0.01 56.43
N THR A 400 17.07 -0.66 57.56
CA THR A 400 17.14 -2.12 57.65
C THR A 400 16.18 -2.76 56.67
N HIS A 401 14.94 -2.27 56.65
CA HIS A 401 13.89 -2.76 55.76
C HIS A 401 14.11 -2.39 54.29
N ALA A 402 14.67 -1.21 54.02
CA ALA A 402 15.14 -0.82 52.69
C ALA A 402 16.16 -1.83 52.16
N ARG A 403 17.19 -2.16 52.95
CA ARG A 403 18.21 -3.16 52.58
C ARG A 403 17.59 -4.54 52.34
N GLU A 404 16.79 -5.04 53.27
CA GLU A 404 16.11 -6.34 53.13
C GLU A 404 15.28 -6.42 51.84
N SER A 405 14.59 -5.34 51.50
CA SER A 405 13.75 -5.27 50.31
C SER A 405 14.57 -5.26 49.03
N VAL A 406 15.66 -4.49 48.99
CA VAL A 406 16.60 -4.50 47.87
C VAL A 406 17.25 -5.89 47.71
N LEU A 407 17.60 -6.58 48.80
CA LEU A 407 18.13 -7.95 48.77
C LEU A 407 17.13 -8.95 48.15
N ARG A 408 15.84 -8.86 48.53
CA ARG A 408 14.79 -9.67 47.91
C ARG A 408 14.65 -9.36 46.42
N PHE A 409 14.72 -8.09 46.05
CA PHE A 409 14.61 -7.67 44.65
C PHE A 409 15.77 -8.17 43.79
N ILE A 410 17.01 -8.09 44.27
CA ILE A 410 18.19 -8.67 43.60
C ILE A 410 18.03 -10.19 43.44
N SER A 411 17.40 -10.86 44.40
CA SER A 411 17.15 -12.31 44.33
C SER A 411 16.11 -12.70 43.27
N LEU A 412 15.30 -11.76 42.78
CA LEU A 412 14.36 -11.95 41.68
C LEU A 412 15.00 -11.73 40.30
N MET A 413 16.25 -11.28 40.23
CA MET A 413 16.97 -11.14 38.97
C MET A 413 17.18 -12.52 38.34
N GLU A 414 17.02 -12.62 37.03
CA GLU A 414 17.30 -13.86 36.30
C GLU A 414 18.53 -13.66 35.39
N LYS A 415 18.96 -14.74 34.74
CA LYS A 415 20.13 -14.72 33.86
C LYS A 415 19.96 -13.68 32.75
N GLY A 416 20.92 -12.75 32.66
CA GLY A 416 20.94 -11.66 31.66
C GLY A 416 20.56 -10.29 32.24
N ASP A 417 19.93 -10.25 33.41
CA ASP A 417 19.66 -8.98 34.09
C ASP A 417 20.93 -8.38 34.68
N ARG A 418 20.96 -7.05 34.74
CA ARG A 418 22.06 -6.31 35.37
C ARG A 418 21.49 -5.20 36.24
N ALA A 419 22.07 -5.02 37.42
CA ALA A 419 21.70 -3.96 38.33
C ALA A 419 22.91 -3.13 38.76
N SER A 420 22.70 -1.83 38.92
CA SER A 420 23.62 -0.91 39.60
C SER A 420 22.97 -0.46 40.90
N LEU A 421 23.78 -0.12 41.90
CA LEU A 421 23.33 0.29 43.22
C LEU A 421 23.92 1.66 43.56
N TYR A 422 23.04 2.61 43.81
CA TYR A 422 23.37 3.95 44.28
C TYR A 422 22.75 4.18 45.65
N ALA A 423 23.52 4.79 46.54
CA ALA A 423 23.04 5.28 47.82
C ALA A 423 23.24 6.78 47.87
N PHE A 424 22.24 7.53 48.33
CA PHE A 424 22.33 8.99 48.34
C PHE A 424 21.97 9.59 49.69
N SER A 425 22.66 10.69 50.01
CA SER A 425 22.35 11.57 51.13
C SER A 425 22.59 13.03 50.73
N ASP A 426 23.63 13.69 51.25
CA ASP A 426 24.16 14.97 50.76
C ASP A 426 24.70 14.86 49.33
N ASP A 427 25.34 13.73 49.04
CA ASP A 427 25.91 13.36 47.75
C ASP A 427 25.33 12.02 47.25
N VAL A 428 25.58 11.71 45.98
CA VAL A 428 25.18 10.44 45.35
C VAL A 428 26.42 9.56 45.22
N SER A 429 26.43 8.46 45.96
CA SER A 429 27.50 7.48 45.94
C SER A 429 27.13 6.26 45.09
N GLU A 430 28.01 5.89 44.17
CA GLU A 430 27.93 4.61 43.46
C GLU A 430 28.48 3.51 44.36
N VAL A 431 27.60 2.66 44.89
CA VAL A 431 27.97 1.57 45.78
C VAL A 431 28.41 0.35 44.97
N GLN A 432 27.73 0.09 43.85
CA GLN A 432 28.06 -0.98 42.92
C GLN A 432 27.72 -0.58 41.50
N SER A 433 28.72 -0.65 40.62
CA SER A 433 28.56 -0.48 39.19
C SER A 433 27.68 -1.58 38.59
N LEU A 434 27.12 -1.32 37.41
CA LEU A 434 26.22 -2.24 36.72
C LEU A 434 26.81 -3.66 36.63
N SER A 435 26.18 -4.62 37.29
CA SER A 435 26.64 -6.01 37.43
C SER A 435 25.49 -6.99 37.32
N GLY A 436 25.76 -8.17 36.75
CA GLY A 436 24.84 -9.32 36.78
C GLY A 436 25.13 -10.29 37.95
N ASP A 437 26.17 -10.02 38.74
CA ASP A 437 26.57 -10.84 39.88
C ASP A 437 25.72 -10.48 41.11
N GLN A 438 24.76 -11.35 41.42
CA GLN A 438 23.83 -11.15 42.53
C GLN A 438 24.53 -11.10 43.88
N GLU A 439 25.61 -11.87 44.09
CA GLU A 439 26.27 -11.92 45.40
C GLU A 439 27.07 -10.64 45.67
N LYS A 440 27.72 -10.08 44.64
CA LYS A 440 28.36 -8.75 44.73
C LYS A 440 27.35 -7.64 45.01
N LEU A 441 26.18 -7.70 44.39
CA LEU A 441 25.10 -6.74 44.65
C LEU A 441 24.59 -6.88 46.09
N LYS A 442 24.33 -8.11 46.56
CA LYS A 442 23.85 -8.37 47.92
C LYS A 442 24.86 -7.94 48.99
N SER A 443 26.15 -8.19 48.80
CA SER A 443 27.19 -7.75 49.75
C SER A 443 27.27 -6.22 49.82
N SER A 444 27.16 -5.55 48.67
CA SER A 444 27.16 -4.09 48.56
C SER A 444 25.96 -3.43 49.24
N VAL A 445 24.77 -4.05 49.21
CA VAL A 445 23.59 -3.51 49.91
C VAL A 445 23.79 -3.46 51.43
N ARG A 446 24.53 -4.42 52.00
CA ARG A 446 24.74 -4.51 53.45
C ARG A 446 25.60 -3.37 54.01
N THR A 447 26.36 -2.67 53.16
CA THR A 447 27.26 -1.59 53.58
C THR A 447 26.57 -0.23 53.69
N ILE A 448 25.33 -0.08 53.20
CA ILE A 448 24.62 1.21 53.11
C ILE A 448 24.18 1.70 54.50
N ALA A 449 24.95 2.55 55.17
CA ALA A 449 24.58 3.15 56.47
C ALA A 449 23.79 4.46 56.33
N PRO A 450 22.85 4.76 57.27
CA PRO A 450 22.12 6.03 57.26
C PRO A 450 23.02 7.20 57.72
N GLY A 451 22.81 8.38 57.15
CA GLY A 451 23.48 9.63 57.50
C GLY A 451 23.39 10.68 56.38
N GLY A 452 23.40 11.96 56.74
CA GLY A 452 23.38 13.10 55.81
C GLY A 452 21.99 13.60 55.43
N ASN A 453 21.93 14.55 54.49
CA ASN A 453 20.68 15.12 53.92
C ASN A 453 20.15 14.29 52.72
N THR A 454 19.40 14.89 51.78
CA THR A 454 18.66 14.15 50.73
C THR A 454 18.75 14.84 49.35
N ALA A 455 19.62 14.33 48.47
CA ALA A 455 19.86 14.77 47.09
C ALA A 455 19.13 13.89 46.04
N LEU A 456 17.81 13.78 46.17
CA LEU A 456 16.97 12.84 45.42
C LEU A 456 17.06 13.01 43.88
N TYR A 457 16.99 14.24 43.37
CA TYR A 457 16.94 14.49 41.92
C TYR A 457 18.26 14.17 41.23
N ASP A 458 19.38 14.50 41.88
CA ASP A 458 20.72 14.14 41.43
C ASP A 458 20.90 12.62 41.44
N ALA A 459 20.34 11.93 42.44
CA ALA A 459 20.39 10.47 42.54
C ALA A 459 19.63 9.78 41.41
N ILE A 460 18.44 10.31 41.04
CA ILE A 460 17.68 9.82 39.89
C ILE A 460 18.47 10.02 38.60
N ALA A 461 19.08 11.19 38.40
CA ALA A 461 19.87 11.47 37.21
C ALA A 461 21.07 10.50 37.08
N ARG A 462 21.81 10.26 38.17
CA ARG A 462 22.91 9.29 38.19
C ARG A 462 22.43 7.86 37.90
N GLY A 463 21.30 7.46 38.46
CA GLY A 463 20.69 6.16 38.17
C GLY A 463 20.23 6.03 36.71
N VAL A 464 19.72 7.11 36.11
CA VAL A 464 19.36 7.14 34.69
C VAL A 464 20.61 7.00 33.82
N ASP A 465 21.68 7.71 34.14
CA ASP A 465 22.94 7.69 33.40
C ASP A 465 23.59 6.31 33.40
N SER A 466 23.51 5.57 34.52
CA SER A 466 24.10 4.23 34.64
C SER A 466 23.50 3.19 33.70
N VAL A 467 22.23 3.38 33.30
CA VAL A 467 21.52 2.51 32.36
C VAL A 467 21.34 3.15 30.98
N ASN A 468 21.77 4.39 30.79
CA ASN A 468 21.64 5.11 29.53
C ASN A 468 22.47 4.44 28.42
N GLY A 469 22.00 4.52 27.18
CA GLY A 469 22.66 3.92 26.01
C GLY A 469 22.61 2.39 25.93
N LEU A 470 22.15 1.69 26.97
CA LEU A 470 21.92 0.25 26.92
C LEU A 470 20.66 -0.06 26.10
N SER A 471 20.72 -1.17 25.33
CA SER A 471 19.57 -1.74 24.63
C SER A 471 18.69 -2.56 25.59
N GLY A 472 17.40 -2.64 25.29
CA GLY A 472 16.43 -3.41 26.05
C GLY A 472 15.70 -2.62 27.14
N ARG A 473 15.12 -3.34 28.10
CA ARG A 473 14.29 -2.72 29.15
C ARG A 473 15.18 -2.06 30.19
N LYS A 474 14.89 -0.80 30.50
CA LYS A 474 15.64 0.03 31.46
C LYS A 474 14.71 0.60 32.51
N ALA A 475 15.09 0.47 33.78
CA ALA A 475 14.33 1.01 34.88
C ALA A 475 15.24 1.58 35.97
N VAL A 476 14.78 2.65 36.62
CA VAL A 476 15.33 3.13 37.88
C VAL A 476 14.28 2.85 38.95
N VAL A 477 14.68 2.23 40.06
CA VAL A 477 13.81 2.04 41.23
C VAL A 477 14.39 2.85 42.37
N VAL A 478 13.61 3.85 42.81
CA VAL A 478 13.99 4.79 43.86
C VAL A 478 13.22 4.46 45.13
N LEU A 479 13.93 4.38 46.24
CA LEU A 479 13.33 4.24 47.57
C LEU A 479 13.69 5.48 48.38
N SER A 480 12.69 6.26 48.80
CA SER A 480 12.89 7.50 49.55
C SER A 480 11.64 7.85 50.36
N ASP A 481 11.81 8.62 51.44
CA ASP A 481 10.71 9.21 52.20
C ASP A 481 10.28 10.60 51.68
N GLY A 482 10.94 11.11 50.63
CA GLY A 482 10.37 12.10 49.71
C GLY A 482 10.72 13.58 49.96
N ILE A 483 11.65 13.88 50.87
CA ILE A 483 12.04 15.26 51.15
C ILE A 483 13.40 15.59 50.49
N ALA A 484 13.37 16.06 49.22
CA ALA A 484 14.57 16.61 48.59
C ALA A 484 14.91 17.98 49.19
N ASN A 485 16.03 18.05 49.92
CA ASN A 485 16.50 19.28 50.61
C ASN A 485 17.88 19.77 50.12
N ARG A 486 18.54 19.00 49.26
CA ARG A 486 19.86 19.25 48.68
C ARG A 486 19.87 18.81 47.22
N GLY A 487 20.91 19.16 46.48
CA GLY A 487 21.11 18.79 45.08
C GLY A 487 21.15 20.00 44.16
N THR A 488 21.64 19.75 42.94
CA THR A 488 21.81 20.77 41.90
C THR A 488 20.69 20.77 40.87
N LEU A 489 20.04 19.62 40.67
CA LEU A 489 18.97 19.45 39.71
C LEU A 489 17.59 19.76 40.31
N SER A 490 16.73 20.33 39.47
CA SER A 490 15.30 20.44 39.73
C SER A 490 14.57 19.12 39.39
N ILE A 491 13.34 18.98 39.91
CA ILE A 491 12.44 17.87 39.56
C ILE A 491 12.23 17.76 38.05
N ASP A 492 12.07 18.88 37.35
CA ASP A 492 11.81 18.91 35.91
C ASP A 492 13.03 18.41 35.11
N GLN A 493 14.24 18.79 35.52
CA GLN A 493 15.47 18.31 34.90
C GLN A 493 15.67 16.81 35.09
N ALA A 494 15.36 16.28 36.27
CA ALA A 494 15.44 14.84 36.53
C ALA A 494 14.42 14.05 35.68
N ILE A 495 13.18 14.54 35.58
CA ILE A 495 12.13 13.94 34.74
C ILE A 495 12.55 14.02 33.27
N GLU A 496 12.99 15.19 32.80
CA GLU A 496 13.39 15.40 31.41
C GLU A 496 14.57 14.49 31.02
N GLY A 497 15.57 14.35 31.90
CA GLY A 497 16.69 13.44 31.72
C GLY A 497 16.25 11.97 31.59
N ALA A 498 15.37 11.52 32.48
CA ALA A 498 14.81 10.16 32.42
C ALA A 498 14.00 9.91 31.14
N VAL A 499 13.17 10.87 30.72
CA VAL A 499 12.35 10.78 29.49
C VAL A 499 13.25 10.76 28.24
N LYS A 500 14.25 11.64 28.15
CA LYS A 500 15.19 11.70 27.01
C LYS A 500 16.06 10.44 26.90
N SER A 501 16.43 9.84 28.03
CA SER A 501 17.22 8.60 28.08
C SER A 501 16.37 7.33 27.93
N TYR A 502 15.05 7.48 27.80
CA TYR A 502 14.08 6.38 27.74
C TYR A 502 14.16 5.42 28.92
N VAL A 503 14.15 5.97 30.13
CA VAL A 503 14.23 5.19 31.37
C VAL A 503 12.97 5.41 32.20
N SER A 504 12.29 4.32 32.57
CA SER A 504 11.13 4.41 33.47
C SER A 504 11.60 4.51 34.92
N VAL A 505 11.11 5.50 35.68
CA VAL A 505 11.43 5.66 37.09
C VAL A 505 10.27 5.16 37.95
N TYR A 506 10.51 4.11 38.73
CA TYR A 506 9.59 3.60 39.74
C TYR A 506 10.01 4.19 41.09
N VAL A 507 9.04 4.72 41.82
CA VAL A 507 9.32 5.40 43.08
C VAL A 507 8.54 4.74 44.20
N ILE A 508 9.24 4.39 45.27
CA ILE A 508 8.68 3.77 46.46
C ILE A 508 8.82 4.77 47.61
N GLY A 509 7.69 5.29 48.06
CA GLY A 509 7.57 6.11 49.26
C GLY A 509 7.54 5.25 50.51
N LEU A 510 8.47 5.46 51.44
CA LEU A 510 8.56 4.69 52.70
C LEU A 510 8.31 5.59 53.93
N GLY A 511 7.34 5.21 54.76
CA GLY A 511 7.00 5.88 56.02
C GLY A 511 5.74 6.74 55.95
N GLU A 512 5.33 7.34 57.07
CA GLU A 512 4.06 8.07 57.17
C GLU A 512 4.15 9.53 56.67
N ASP A 513 5.32 10.16 56.72
CA ASP A 513 5.54 11.58 56.39
C ASP A 513 5.85 11.85 54.91
N VAL A 514 5.47 10.93 54.01
CA VAL A 514 5.88 10.99 52.59
C VAL A 514 5.09 12.04 51.82
N ARG A 515 5.82 12.95 51.15
CA ARG A 515 5.24 13.92 50.19
C ARG A 515 4.91 13.26 48.85
N ALA A 516 3.82 12.49 48.81
CA ALA A 516 3.43 11.63 47.69
C ALA A 516 3.34 12.38 46.34
N ALA A 517 2.81 13.61 46.30
CA ALA A 517 2.55 14.31 45.04
C ALA A 517 3.79 14.52 44.15
N ARG A 518 4.96 14.81 44.73
CA ARG A 518 6.21 15.01 43.96
C ARG A 518 6.77 13.68 43.44
N LEU A 519 6.73 12.64 44.28
CA LEU A 519 7.20 11.31 43.93
C LEU A 519 6.31 10.66 42.87
N GLU A 520 5.01 10.85 42.98
CA GLU A 520 4.02 10.40 42.01
C GLU A 520 4.21 11.07 40.65
N ARG A 521 4.50 12.38 40.64
CA ARG A 521 4.79 13.12 39.41
C ARG A 521 5.99 12.52 38.66
N ILE A 522 7.11 12.29 39.36
CA ILE A 522 8.32 11.68 38.77
C ILE A 522 8.00 10.33 38.15
N ALA A 523 7.30 9.48 38.89
CA ALA A 523 7.02 8.13 38.44
C ALA A 523 6.08 8.12 37.22
N ASN A 524 5.04 8.94 37.24
CA ASN A 524 4.04 8.99 36.17
C ASN A 524 4.58 9.62 34.88
N GLU A 525 5.29 10.75 34.96
CA GLU A 525 5.83 11.43 33.76
C GLU A 525 6.95 10.63 33.08
N THR A 526 7.71 9.84 33.83
CA THR A 526 8.77 8.96 33.28
C THR A 526 8.24 7.61 32.79
N GLY A 527 6.96 7.28 32.99
CA GLY A 527 6.37 6.00 32.58
C GLY A 527 6.50 4.85 33.56
N GLY A 528 7.04 5.10 34.75
CA GLY A 528 7.00 4.15 35.85
C GLY A 528 5.71 4.26 36.66
N SER A 529 5.79 3.92 37.94
CA SER A 529 4.66 3.96 38.87
C SER A 529 5.14 4.26 40.29
N TYR A 530 4.30 5.01 41.01
CA TYR A 530 4.52 5.31 42.41
C TYR A 530 3.86 4.25 43.28
N PHE A 531 4.57 3.85 44.32
CA PHE A 531 4.11 2.93 45.34
C PHE A 531 4.35 3.56 46.70
N PHE A 532 3.42 3.33 47.62
CA PHE A 532 3.51 3.83 48.99
C PHE A 532 3.40 2.66 49.95
N THR A 533 4.23 2.67 50.99
CA THR A 533 4.06 1.76 52.11
C THR A 533 4.45 2.42 53.44
N PRO A 534 3.57 2.37 54.45
CA PRO A 534 3.87 2.90 55.77
C PRO A 534 4.83 1.98 56.53
N SER A 535 4.76 0.66 56.28
CA SER A 535 5.58 -0.36 56.95
C SER A 535 6.47 -1.14 55.97
N SER A 536 7.38 -1.90 56.54
CA SER A 536 8.35 -2.71 55.83
C SER A 536 7.80 -4.02 55.28
N GLU A 537 6.71 -4.56 55.85
CA GLU A 537 6.08 -5.76 55.30
C GLU A 537 5.48 -5.50 53.91
N GLY A 538 5.02 -4.27 53.65
CA GLY A 538 4.49 -3.86 52.35
C GLY A 538 5.56 -3.66 51.26
N LEU A 539 6.83 -3.45 51.62
CA LEU A 539 7.89 -3.25 50.63
C LEU A 539 8.10 -4.49 49.75
N ALA A 540 8.06 -5.69 50.34
CA ALA A 540 8.28 -6.92 49.60
C ALA A 540 7.22 -7.14 48.50
N SER A 541 5.95 -6.90 48.80
CA SER A 541 4.85 -7.05 47.84
C SER A 541 4.90 -5.98 46.73
N ILE A 542 5.39 -4.77 47.05
CA ILE A 542 5.63 -3.70 46.07
C ILE A 542 6.70 -4.13 45.07
N TYR A 543 7.83 -4.68 45.50
CA TYR A 543 8.88 -5.12 44.58
C TYR A 543 8.42 -6.28 43.70
N GLU A 544 7.63 -7.22 44.23
CA GLU A 544 6.99 -8.26 43.42
C GLU A 544 6.01 -7.67 42.41
N ALA A 545 5.26 -6.63 42.77
CA ALA A 545 4.38 -5.92 41.86
C ALA A 545 5.16 -5.19 40.77
N ILE A 546 6.25 -4.49 41.11
CA ILE A 546 7.16 -3.84 40.15
C ILE A 546 7.76 -4.88 39.20
N SER A 547 8.33 -5.96 39.75
CA SER A 547 8.93 -7.04 38.99
C SER A 547 7.91 -7.70 38.05
N ARG A 548 6.70 -8.00 38.52
CA ARG A 548 5.62 -8.53 37.67
C ARG A 548 5.21 -7.53 36.60
N ARG A 549 5.12 -6.24 36.93
CA ARG A 549 4.71 -5.20 35.99
C ARG A 549 5.72 -5.03 34.88
N ILE A 550 7.01 -4.92 35.20
CA ILE A 550 8.10 -4.84 34.22
C ILE A 550 8.16 -6.11 33.37
N ARG A 551 8.03 -7.29 34.01
CA ARG A 551 8.18 -8.56 33.30
C ARG A 551 7.03 -8.91 32.37
N ASN A 552 5.80 -8.46 32.65
CA ASN A 552 4.61 -8.82 31.86
C ASN A 552 4.13 -7.67 30.95
N GLU A 553 5.04 -6.82 30.47
CA GLU A 553 4.70 -5.81 29.46
C GLU A 553 4.65 -6.42 28.07
N TYR A 554 3.80 -5.83 27.22
CA TYR A 554 3.81 -6.10 25.80
C TYR A 554 4.94 -5.34 25.11
N VAL A 555 5.74 -6.08 24.34
CA VAL A 555 6.85 -5.58 23.54
C VAL A 555 6.37 -5.45 22.11
N LEU A 556 6.11 -4.22 21.69
CA LEU A 556 5.63 -3.88 20.35
C LEU A 556 6.81 -3.41 19.49
N ARG A 557 7.16 -4.17 18.45
CA ARG A 557 8.27 -3.80 17.55
C ARG A 557 7.72 -3.29 16.22
N PHE A 558 8.06 -2.06 15.85
CA PHE A 558 7.64 -1.45 14.58
C PHE A 558 8.81 -0.72 13.90
N THR A 559 8.59 -0.28 12.66
CA THR A 559 9.59 0.49 11.90
C THR A 559 9.08 1.89 11.67
N THR A 560 9.89 2.87 12.03
CA THR A 560 9.58 4.28 11.79
C THR A 560 10.17 4.75 10.46
N GLU A 561 9.53 5.74 9.84
CA GLU A 561 10.04 6.40 8.64
C GLU A 561 11.28 7.23 9.00
N ARG A 562 12.43 6.91 8.39
CA ARG A 562 13.71 7.61 8.65
C ARG A 562 13.65 9.12 8.39
N ARG A 563 12.77 9.57 7.50
CA ARG A 563 12.50 10.99 7.22
C ARG A 563 11.23 11.41 7.95
N GLY A 564 11.35 12.33 8.90
CA GLY A 564 10.22 12.95 9.58
C GLY A 564 10.65 13.71 10.81
N GLU A 565 9.67 14.12 11.61
CA GLU A 565 9.88 15.01 12.75
C GLU A 565 10.80 14.40 13.82
N TYR A 566 11.58 15.27 14.47
CA TYR A 566 12.46 14.85 15.56
C TYR A 566 11.66 14.28 16.75
N LEU A 567 10.49 14.84 17.03
CA LEU A 567 9.55 14.32 18.03
C LEU A 567 8.51 13.43 17.32
N ARG A 568 8.31 12.22 17.82
CA ARG A 568 7.34 11.26 17.28
C ARG A 568 6.28 10.95 18.31
N ASN A 569 5.01 11.13 17.93
CA ASN A 569 3.84 10.86 18.75
C ASN A 569 3.30 9.46 18.44
N VAL A 570 3.48 8.53 19.37
CA VAL A 570 2.97 7.16 19.21
C VAL A 570 1.68 6.99 20.00
N SER A 571 0.65 6.45 19.35
CA SER A 571 -0.62 6.08 19.96
C SER A 571 -0.89 4.61 19.73
N VAL A 572 -1.05 3.86 20.82
CA VAL A 572 -1.40 2.45 20.84
C VAL A 572 -2.86 2.34 21.25
N THR A 573 -3.71 1.84 20.35
CA THR A 573 -5.14 1.65 20.56
C THR A 573 -5.42 0.16 20.74
N LEU A 574 -5.97 -0.20 21.89
CA LEU A 574 -6.43 -1.54 22.26
C LEU A 574 -7.94 -1.65 22.08
N ARG A 575 -8.45 -2.75 21.52
CA ARG A 575 -9.90 -3.04 21.49
C ARG A 575 -10.39 -3.37 22.92
N PRO A 576 -11.51 -2.79 23.41
CA PRO A 576 -12.57 -2.10 22.66
C PRO A 576 -12.46 -0.55 22.59
N GLY A 577 -11.33 0.07 22.95
CA GLY A 577 -11.16 1.52 22.82
C GLY A 577 -10.15 2.19 23.76
N LEU A 578 -9.32 1.42 24.47
CA LEU A 578 -8.27 1.97 25.34
C LEU A 578 -7.13 2.54 24.50
N ILE A 579 -6.73 3.78 24.77
CA ILE A 579 -5.68 4.47 24.01
C ILE A 579 -4.55 4.87 24.95
N ALA A 580 -3.35 4.37 24.67
CA ALA A 580 -2.12 4.79 25.32
C ALA A 580 -1.31 5.66 24.38
N LYS A 581 -0.96 6.88 24.80
CA LYS A 581 -0.16 7.83 24.00
C LYS A 581 1.15 8.13 24.70
N ARG A 582 2.23 8.20 23.94
CA ARG A 582 3.54 8.66 24.43
C ARG A 582 4.42 9.07 23.26
N THR A 583 5.33 10.00 23.52
CA THR A 583 6.27 10.52 22.53
C THR A 583 7.66 9.92 22.69
N TYR A 584 8.41 9.83 21.60
CA TYR A 584 9.85 9.57 21.63
C TYR A 584 10.61 10.51 20.68
N PHE A 585 11.89 10.70 20.95
CA PHE A 585 12.80 11.50 20.12
C PHE A 585 13.54 10.60 19.11
N GLN A 586 13.40 10.89 17.83
CA GLN A 586 14.17 10.21 16.80
C GLN A 586 15.67 10.42 17.03
N PRO A 587 16.51 9.36 17.08
CA PRO A 587 17.96 9.50 17.12
C PRO A 587 18.44 10.31 15.92
N ARG A 588 19.40 11.22 16.12
CA ARG A 588 20.01 11.98 15.02
C ARG A 588 20.62 10.99 14.02
N SER A 589 20.01 10.84 12.86
CA SER A 589 20.53 9.99 11.80
C SER A 589 21.75 10.65 11.17
N SER A 590 22.94 10.11 11.39
CA SER A 590 24.04 10.27 10.41
C SER A 590 23.58 9.66 9.08
N LEU A 591 24.00 10.24 7.96
CA LEU A 591 23.63 9.80 6.60
C LEU A 591 23.86 8.29 6.36
N PHE A 592 24.75 7.70 7.16
CA PHE A 592 24.96 6.26 7.32
C PHE A 592 24.60 5.95 8.77
N GLY A 593 23.49 5.25 8.99
CA GLY A 593 22.89 5.06 10.31
C GLY A 593 23.87 4.60 11.39
N ALA A 594 23.58 4.97 12.63
CA ALA A 594 24.36 4.58 13.80
C ALA A 594 24.57 3.06 13.85
N GLY A 595 25.83 2.63 13.95
CA GLY A 595 26.18 1.42 14.68
C GLY A 595 26.55 0.15 13.90
N SER A 596 26.52 0.08 12.58
CA SER A 596 27.09 -1.08 11.87
C SER A 596 28.03 -0.68 10.74
N LYS A 597 29.29 -1.13 10.84
CA LYS A 597 30.25 -1.05 9.75
C LYS A 597 29.62 -1.74 8.52
N PRO A 598 29.49 -1.07 7.36
CA PRO A 598 28.88 -1.70 6.19
C PRO A 598 29.71 -2.93 5.79
N ALA A 599 29.02 -4.04 5.54
CA ALA A 599 29.64 -5.27 5.04
C ALA A 599 30.38 -4.96 3.72
N GLY A 600 31.56 -5.55 3.50
CA GLY A 600 32.43 -5.20 2.37
C GLY A 600 31.75 -5.21 0.99
N TRP A 601 30.72 -6.05 0.81
CA TRP A 601 29.91 -6.10 -0.42
C TRP A 601 29.10 -4.81 -0.68
N ALA A 602 28.79 -4.02 0.35
CA ALA A 602 28.06 -2.76 0.21
C ALA A 602 28.87 -1.66 -0.49
N TYR A 603 30.21 -1.81 -0.58
CA TYR A 603 31.06 -0.99 -1.46
C TYR A 603 31.08 -1.53 -2.89
N VAL A 604 30.90 -2.84 -3.06
CA VAL A 604 30.90 -3.52 -4.36
C VAL A 604 29.63 -3.23 -5.16
N VAL A 605 28.47 -3.12 -4.51
CA VAL A 605 27.19 -2.85 -5.19
C VAL A 605 27.14 -1.48 -5.89
N PRO A 606 27.54 -0.35 -5.27
CA PRO A 606 27.64 0.91 -6.00
C PRO A 606 28.72 0.86 -7.10
N PHE A 607 29.83 0.14 -6.88
CA PHE A 607 30.90 0.01 -7.88
C PHE A 607 30.45 -0.80 -9.12
N LEU A 608 29.74 -1.92 -8.92
CA LEU A 608 29.13 -2.70 -10.00
C LEU A 608 27.94 -1.99 -10.65
N SER A 609 27.20 -1.18 -9.89
CA SER A 609 26.13 -0.34 -10.44
C SER A 609 26.69 0.77 -11.31
N ILE A 610 27.83 1.37 -10.94
CA ILE A 610 28.54 2.38 -11.73
C ILE A 610 29.16 1.75 -12.98
N ILE A 611 29.75 0.55 -12.89
CA ILE A 611 30.29 -0.18 -14.06
C ILE A 611 29.15 -0.64 -14.98
N GLY A 612 28.03 -1.09 -14.42
CA GLY A 612 26.82 -1.45 -15.17
C GLY A 612 26.18 -0.24 -15.85
N LEU A 613 26.10 0.91 -15.17
CA LEU A 613 25.67 2.18 -15.74
C LEU A 613 26.68 2.71 -16.77
N LEU A 614 27.98 2.51 -16.59
CA LEU A 614 28.98 2.85 -17.60
C LEU A 614 28.84 1.96 -18.84
N ALA A 615 28.64 0.65 -18.68
CA ALA A 615 28.45 -0.30 -19.78
C ALA A 615 27.13 -0.07 -20.54
N VAL A 616 26.06 0.31 -19.83
CA VAL A 616 24.78 0.71 -20.44
C VAL A 616 24.89 2.10 -21.07
N SER A 617 25.67 3.04 -20.50
CA SER A 617 25.90 4.37 -21.09
C SER A 617 26.79 4.32 -22.34
N LEU A 618 27.77 3.40 -22.38
CA LEU A 618 28.64 3.19 -23.54
C LEU A 618 27.87 2.54 -24.70
N ARG A 619 26.91 1.64 -24.42
CA ARG A 619 25.98 1.11 -25.44
C ARG A 619 24.90 2.11 -25.86
N ALA A 620 24.50 3.03 -24.99
CA ALA A 620 23.56 4.10 -25.33
C ALA A 620 24.19 5.22 -26.18
N LEU A 621 25.52 5.37 -26.15
CA LEU A 621 26.26 6.33 -26.97
C LEU A 621 26.42 5.90 -28.44
N GLU A 622 26.18 4.64 -28.81
CA GLU A 622 26.22 4.20 -30.22
C GLU A 622 24.92 4.48 -31.00
N ARG A 623 23.83 4.92 -30.35
CA ARG A 623 22.52 5.17 -31.00
C ARG A 623 22.16 6.63 -31.25
N PHE A 624 23.09 7.58 -31.13
CA PHE A 624 22.93 8.90 -31.75
C PHE A 624 23.52 8.91 -33.15
N HIS A 625 22.83 8.26 -34.09
CA HIS A 625 23.11 8.49 -35.51
C HIS A 625 22.75 9.94 -35.85
N ARG A 626 23.77 10.79 -36.04
CA ARG A 626 23.62 12.12 -36.65
C ARG A 626 22.99 11.94 -38.04
N THR A 627 21.76 12.38 -38.23
CA THR A 627 21.09 12.40 -39.55
C THR A 627 21.58 13.62 -40.34
N GLY A 628 22.00 13.41 -41.57
CA GLY A 628 22.28 14.48 -42.53
C GLY A 628 20.99 15.03 -43.11
N HIS A 629 20.93 16.34 -43.33
CA HIS A 629 19.77 17.06 -43.82
C HIS A 629 20.14 17.85 -45.09
N LEU A 630 19.30 17.80 -46.12
CA LEU A 630 19.43 18.58 -47.35
C LEU A 630 18.37 19.69 -47.38
N SER A 631 18.79 20.93 -47.62
CA SER A 631 17.91 22.09 -47.72
C SER A 631 18.09 22.78 -49.07
N VAL A 632 17.02 22.90 -49.86
CA VAL A 632 17.06 23.59 -51.16
C VAL A 632 16.91 25.09 -50.94
N VAL A 633 18.00 25.84 -51.14
CA VAL A 633 18.09 27.29 -50.85
C VAL A 633 17.83 28.15 -52.09
N ALA A 634 18.08 27.63 -53.30
CA ALA A 634 17.76 28.30 -54.56
C ALA A 634 17.29 27.31 -55.64
N GLY A 635 16.48 27.79 -56.59
CA GLY A 635 15.86 26.99 -57.66
C GLY A 635 14.32 26.87 -57.52
N LYS A 636 13.66 26.28 -58.53
CA LYS A 636 12.18 26.13 -58.56
C LYS A 636 11.62 25.24 -57.44
N ALA A 637 12.47 24.42 -56.79
CA ALA A 637 12.15 23.61 -55.61
C ALA A 637 12.53 24.28 -54.26
N SER A 638 12.76 25.60 -54.26
CA SER A 638 13.13 26.35 -53.03
C SER A 638 12.13 26.10 -51.89
N LYS A 639 12.66 25.89 -50.67
CA LYS A 639 11.95 25.52 -49.42
C LYS A 639 11.67 24.03 -49.17
N LYS A 640 12.15 23.09 -49.99
CA LYS A 640 12.15 21.67 -49.63
C LYS A 640 13.32 21.34 -48.69
N GLU A 641 13.01 20.66 -47.59
CA GLU A 641 13.98 20.09 -46.63
C GLU A 641 13.77 18.58 -46.56
N LEU A 642 14.85 17.80 -46.57
CA LEU A 642 14.81 16.33 -46.56
C LEU A 642 15.87 15.74 -45.63
N ASP A 643 15.48 14.72 -44.89
CA ASP A 643 16.37 13.96 -44.01
C ASP A 643 16.95 12.77 -44.79
N ILE A 644 18.26 12.59 -44.73
CA ILE A 644 18.95 11.47 -45.38
C ILE A 644 18.90 10.26 -44.44
N ILE A 645 17.73 9.61 -44.42
CA ILE A 645 17.48 8.36 -43.69
C ILE A 645 18.00 7.15 -44.48
N SER A 646 17.87 7.22 -45.81
CA SER A 646 18.38 6.26 -46.81
C SER A 646 18.97 7.03 -48.00
N ALA A 647 19.38 6.35 -49.07
CA ALA A 647 19.80 7.04 -50.30
C ALA A 647 18.69 7.99 -50.82
N VAL A 648 19.07 9.24 -51.08
CA VAL A 648 18.21 10.29 -51.61
C VAL A 648 18.60 10.52 -53.07
N THR A 649 17.71 10.17 -54.00
CA THR A 649 17.91 10.46 -55.43
C THR A 649 17.39 11.85 -55.77
N ILE A 650 18.12 12.55 -56.64
CA ILE A 650 17.85 13.93 -57.07
C ILE A 650 17.77 13.94 -58.60
N GLY A 651 16.71 14.49 -59.18
CA GLY A 651 16.55 14.54 -60.64
C GLY A 651 15.22 15.14 -61.08
N ARG A 652 15.01 15.20 -62.40
CA ARG A 652 13.81 15.79 -63.01
C ARG A 652 12.58 14.87 -62.93
N ASP A 653 12.78 13.56 -62.81
CA ASP A 653 11.70 12.57 -62.68
C ASP A 653 11.00 12.68 -61.30
N GLU A 654 9.68 12.49 -61.27
CA GLU A 654 8.82 12.46 -60.07
C GLU A 654 9.13 11.30 -59.13
N ARG A 655 9.79 10.25 -59.63
CA ARG A 655 10.23 9.11 -58.85
C ARG A 655 11.44 9.41 -57.96
N ASN A 656 12.12 10.55 -58.15
CA ASN A 656 13.24 10.93 -57.30
C ASN A 656 12.77 11.46 -55.95
N THR A 657 13.50 11.11 -54.89
CA THR A 657 13.23 11.59 -53.54
C THR A 657 13.25 13.12 -53.46
N LEU A 658 14.15 13.77 -54.21
CA LEU A 658 14.14 15.21 -54.45
C LEU A 658 13.93 15.52 -55.95
N GLY A 659 12.67 15.72 -56.32
CA GLY A 659 12.30 16.15 -57.66
C GLY A 659 12.62 17.62 -57.95
N LEU A 660 13.47 17.87 -58.96
CA LEU A 660 13.83 19.17 -59.53
C LEU A 660 13.06 19.40 -60.85
N PHE A 661 11.74 19.51 -60.74
CA PHE A 661 10.83 19.57 -61.89
C PHE A 661 11.04 20.81 -62.77
N ARG A 662 10.91 20.63 -64.09
CA ARG A 662 10.93 21.72 -65.11
C ARG A 662 12.24 22.54 -65.14
N ASP A 663 13.36 21.89 -64.86
CA ASP A 663 14.70 22.37 -65.17
C ASP A 663 15.27 21.50 -66.31
N ASP A 664 15.43 22.09 -67.50
CA ASP A 664 15.87 21.35 -68.69
C ASP A 664 17.36 21.00 -68.65
N ASN A 665 18.10 21.60 -67.71
CA ASN A 665 19.51 21.28 -67.45
C ASN A 665 19.66 20.19 -66.36
N VAL A 666 18.58 19.49 -66.00
CA VAL A 666 18.59 18.40 -65.03
C VAL A 666 18.02 17.12 -65.65
N GLU A 667 18.80 16.06 -65.61
CA GLU A 667 18.48 14.74 -66.15
C GLU A 667 17.43 14.02 -65.29
N GLN A 668 16.82 12.96 -65.83
CA GLN A 668 15.75 12.21 -65.16
C GLN A 668 16.17 11.75 -63.76
N THR A 669 17.36 11.17 -63.61
CA THR A 669 17.98 10.86 -62.32
C THR A 669 19.40 11.39 -62.36
N HIS A 670 19.65 12.52 -61.71
CA HIS A 670 20.87 13.31 -61.90
C HIS A 670 21.96 12.96 -60.87
N ALA A 671 21.61 12.93 -59.59
CA ALA A 671 22.56 12.62 -58.51
C ALA A 671 21.93 11.79 -57.40
N GLU A 672 22.77 11.13 -56.60
CA GLU A 672 22.37 10.37 -55.43
C GLU A 672 23.20 10.80 -54.23
N VAL A 673 22.53 11.13 -53.12
CA VAL A 673 23.17 11.40 -51.82
C VAL A 673 22.88 10.25 -50.89
N ARG A 674 23.93 9.58 -50.42
CA ARG A 674 23.82 8.41 -49.52
C ARG A 674 24.83 8.47 -48.39
N LYS A 675 24.59 7.67 -47.36
CA LYS A 675 25.57 7.44 -46.28
C LYS A 675 26.42 6.23 -46.63
N ASP A 676 27.73 6.41 -46.75
CA ASP A 676 28.72 5.37 -47.06
C ASP A 676 29.82 5.37 -45.98
N ASN A 677 30.09 4.21 -45.37
CA ASN A 677 31.07 4.05 -44.29
C ASN A 677 31.02 5.14 -43.18
N GLY A 678 29.82 5.57 -42.80
CA GLY A 678 29.62 6.58 -41.76
C GLY A 678 29.71 8.04 -42.22
N ARG A 679 30.07 8.31 -43.48
CA ARG A 679 30.14 9.66 -44.08
C ARG A 679 29.02 9.85 -45.11
N TYR A 680 28.59 11.08 -45.31
CA TYR A 680 27.65 11.41 -46.38
C TYR A 680 28.42 11.68 -47.67
N VAL A 681 27.97 11.11 -48.77
CA VAL A 681 28.58 11.26 -50.09
C VAL A 681 27.53 11.61 -51.12
N VAL A 682 27.90 12.43 -52.10
CA VAL A 682 27.13 12.69 -53.31
C VAL A 682 27.82 12.03 -54.49
N GLN A 683 27.03 11.37 -55.35
CA GLN A 683 27.51 10.76 -56.57
C GLN A 683 26.68 11.27 -57.74
N ASP A 684 27.37 11.77 -58.76
CA ASP A 684 26.76 12.07 -60.05
C ASP A 684 26.47 10.76 -60.80
N ARG A 685 25.30 10.65 -61.44
CA ARG A 685 24.89 9.44 -62.19
C ARG A 685 25.34 9.47 -63.66
N SER A 686 26.55 10.00 -63.90
CA SER A 686 27.15 10.18 -65.24
C SER A 686 26.34 11.11 -66.15
N THR A 687 25.91 12.24 -65.61
CA THR A 687 25.11 13.25 -66.31
C THR A 687 25.96 14.14 -67.21
N ALA A 688 25.35 14.71 -68.26
CA ALA A 688 26.07 15.56 -69.22
C ALA A 688 26.36 16.95 -68.61
N SER A 689 25.39 17.49 -67.87
CA SER A 689 25.47 18.79 -67.20
C SER A 689 26.37 18.76 -65.95
N GLY A 690 26.37 17.63 -65.24
CA GLY A 690 27.25 17.32 -64.11
C GLY A 690 26.82 17.96 -62.78
N THR A 691 27.18 17.30 -61.69
CA THR A 691 26.99 17.76 -60.31
C THR A 691 28.21 18.56 -59.82
N TYR A 692 27.95 19.66 -59.10
CA TYR A 692 29.00 20.50 -58.50
C TYR A 692 28.85 20.54 -56.99
N VAL A 693 29.96 20.47 -56.25
CA VAL A 693 30.00 20.71 -54.80
C VAL A 693 30.92 21.90 -54.54
N ASN A 694 30.40 22.94 -53.89
CA ASN A 694 31.12 24.19 -53.65
C ASN A 694 31.79 24.76 -54.92
N GLN A 695 31.02 24.81 -56.02
CA GLN A 695 31.44 25.28 -57.35
C GLN A 695 32.48 24.41 -58.09
N LYS A 696 32.94 23.30 -57.51
CA LYS A 696 33.83 22.35 -58.18
C LYS A 696 33.03 21.18 -58.74
N LYS A 697 33.21 20.88 -60.03
CA LYS A 697 32.59 19.70 -60.68
C LYS A 697 33.16 18.43 -60.06
N ILE A 698 32.29 17.50 -59.67
CA ILE A 698 32.71 16.23 -59.09
C ILE A 698 32.97 15.20 -60.20
N ALA A 699 33.99 14.37 -60.03
CA ALA A 699 34.30 13.24 -60.90
C ALA A 699 34.13 11.95 -60.08
N GLY A 700 32.89 11.43 -60.03
CA GLY A 700 32.54 10.25 -59.24
C GLY A 700 31.93 10.57 -57.87
N VAL A 701 32.29 9.79 -56.85
CA VAL A 701 31.75 9.90 -55.49
C VAL A 701 32.54 10.95 -54.70
N GLN A 702 31.85 11.98 -54.21
CA GLN A 702 32.42 13.06 -53.40
C GLN A 702 31.85 13.05 -51.98
N ALA A 703 32.72 13.11 -50.97
CA ALA A 703 32.29 13.25 -49.57
C ALA A 703 31.77 14.67 -49.28
N LEU A 704 30.70 14.74 -48.50
CA LEU A 704 30.04 15.97 -48.05
C LEU A 704 30.39 16.28 -46.59
N THR A 705 30.57 17.56 -46.30
CA THR A 705 30.79 18.16 -44.99
C THR A 705 29.71 19.17 -44.66
N ASP A 706 29.40 19.35 -43.37
CA ASP A 706 28.35 20.29 -42.91
C ASP A 706 28.57 21.70 -43.49
N GLY A 707 27.55 22.22 -44.18
CA GLY A 707 27.60 23.50 -44.89
C GLY A 707 27.87 23.41 -46.40
N ASP A 708 28.19 22.24 -46.94
CA ASP A 708 28.48 22.08 -48.37
C ASP A 708 27.28 22.40 -49.26
N ILE A 709 27.55 23.07 -50.39
CA ILE A 709 26.54 23.45 -51.38
C ILE A 709 26.66 22.57 -52.62
N ILE A 710 25.67 21.69 -52.81
CA ILE A 710 25.48 20.89 -54.02
C ILE A 710 24.70 21.72 -55.03
N SER A 711 25.27 21.91 -56.23
CA SER A 711 24.63 22.64 -57.34
C SER A 711 24.35 21.69 -58.49
N ILE A 712 23.08 21.68 -58.93
CA ILE A 712 22.53 20.84 -60.00
C ILE A 712 21.57 21.72 -60.82
N GLY A 713 21.87 21.97 -62.09
CA GLY A 713 21.10 22.93 -62.90
C GLY A 713 21.01 24.31 -62.23
N ALA A 714 19.79 24.83 -62.06
CA ALA A 714 19.53 26.07 -61.32
C ALA A 714 19.36 25.87 -59.79
N ALA A 715 19.39 24.64 -59.29
CA ALA A 715 19.18 24.32 -57.89
C ALA A 715 20.47 24.43 -57.06
N ARG A 716 20.38 25.05 -55.87
CA ARG A 716 21.43 25.06 -54.85
C ARG A 716 20.92 24.41 -53.58
N ILE A 717 21.56 23.32 -53.17
CA ILE A 717 21.15 22.45 -52.07
C ILE A 717 22.25 22.46 -51.02
N VAL A 718 21.93 22.85 -49.79
CA VAL A 718 22.87 22.86 -48.67
C VAL A 718 22.75 21.56 -47.90
N PHE A 719 23.87 20.89 -47.70
CA PHE A 719 23.98 19.74 -46.81
C PHE A 719 24.32 20.20 -45.39
N SER A 720 23.65 19.64 -44.38
CA SER A 720 23.93 19.92 -42.98
C SER A 720 23.88 18.66 -42.10
N GLN A 721 24.68 18.61 -41.04
CA GLN A 721 24.82 17.48 -40.14
C GLN A 721 24.90 17.93 -38.67
N GLY A 722 23.77 17.92 -37.95
CA GLY A 722 23.69 18.26 -36.52
C GLY A 722 22.31 18.72 -36.07
N SER A 723 22.02 18.65 -34.76
CA SER A 723 20.74 19.12 -34.20
C SER A 723 20.65 20.65 -34.22
N ARG A 724 19.56 21.20 -34.73
CA ARG A 724 19.26 22.64 -34.70
C ARG A 724 19.43 23.17 -33.26
N PRO A 725 20.15 24.29 -33.02
CA PRO A 725 20.26 24.86 -31.69
C PRO A 725 18.88 25.25 -31.16
N ALA A 726 18.55 24.80 -29.95
CA ALA A 726 17.30 25.14 -29.28
C ALA A 726 17.42 26.53 -28.64
N CYS A 727 16.37 27.34 -28.73
CA CYS A 727 16.33 28.63 -28.06
C CYS A 727 16.40 28.43 -26.54
N PRO A 728 17.36 29.05 -25.82
CA PRO A 728 17.49 28.88 -24.38
C PRO A 728 16.29 29.44 -23.59
N ALA A 729 15.53 30.37 -24.16
CA ALA A 729 14.37 30.98 -23.50
C ALA A 729 13.06 30.15 -23.63
N CYS A 730 12.85 29.44 -24.74
CA CYS A 730 11.56 28.78 -25.00
C CYS A 730 11.65 27.37 -25.61
N GLY A 731 12.86 26.84 -25.78
CA GLY A 731 13.12 25.52 -26.39
C GLY A 731 12.74 25.40 -27.86
N GLY A 732 12.42 26.50 -28.55
CA GLY A 732 12.03 26.50 -29.96
C GLY A 732 13.24 26.32 -30.89
N ALA A 733 13.09 25.57 -31.99
CA ALA A 733 14.15 25.36 -32.97
C ALA A 733 14.57 26.70 -33.62
N MET A 734 15.87 27.03 -33.56
CA MET A 734 16.42 28.21 -34.23
C MET A 734 16.96 27.88 -35.62
N ARG A 735 16.94 28.86 -36.53
CA ARG A 735 17.70 28.81 -37.78
C ARG A 735 19.14 29.17 -37.48
N ASN A 736 20.11 28.51 -38.14
CA ASN A 736 21.52 28.90 -38.03
C ASN A 736 21.67 30.38 -38.44
N HIS A 737 22.33 31.18 -37.58
CA HIS A 737 22.53 32.63 -37.71
C HIS A 737 21.31 33.56 -37.53
N ALA A 738 20.17 33.06 -37.01
CA ALA A 738 19.04 33.94 -36.68
C ALA A 738 19.36 34.84 -35.48
N LYS A 739 19.31 36.18 -35.69
CA LYS A 739 19.48 37.19 -34.63
C LYS A 739 18.31 37.22 -33.63
N PHE A 740 17.17 36.64 -33.99
CA PHE A 740 15.95 36.61 -33.17
C PHE A 740 15.29 35.24 -33.26
N CYS A 741 14.78 34.74 -32.13
CA CYS A 741 13.96 33.54 -32.13
C CYS A 741 12.60 33.81 -32.81
N PRO A 742 12.19 33.04 -33.84
CA PRO A 742 10.91 33.26 -34.52
C PRO A 742 9.69 32.92 -33.65
N LYS A 743 9.87 32.20 -32.54
CA LYS A 743 8.78 31.78 -31.64
C LYS A 743 8.55 32.76 -30.49
N CYS A 744 9.60 33.31 -29.90
CA CYS A 744 9.51 34.18 -28.71
C CYS A 744 10.13 35.57 -28.87
N GLY A 745 10.76 35.87 -30.00
CA GLY A 745 11.34 37.19 -30.30
C GLY A 745 12.62 37.53 -29.53
N VAL A 746 13.14 36.64 -28.68
CA VAL A 746 14.35 36.88 -27.89
C VAL A 746 15.58 37.01 -28.79
N ARG A 747 16.39 38.04 -28.55
CA ARG A 747 17.64 38.34 -29.25
C ARG A 747 18.77 37.47 -28.69
N THR A 748 19.48 36.76 -29.55
CA THR A 748 20.60 35.89 -29.17
C THR A 748 21.89 36.72 -29.07
N THR A 749 22.35 37.01 -27.86
CA THR A 749 23.62 37.72 -27.61
C THR A 749 24.75 36.73 -27.35
N GLU A 750 25.13 35.94 -28.34
CA GLU A 750 26.35 35.13 -28.29
C GLU A 750 27.00 35.11 -29.69
N GLY A 751 27.74 36.18 -29.98
CA GLY A 751 28.48 36.33 -31.23
C GLY A 751 29.67 37.30 -31.12
N GLU A 752 30.13 37.61 -29.91
CA GLU A 752 31.30 38.47 -29.69
C GLU A 752 32.09 38.01 -28.47
N LYS A 753 32.83 36.91 -28.62
CA LYS A 753 34.09 36.67 -27.90
C LYS A 753 35.07 35.95 -28.81
N VAL A 754 35.72 36.73 -29.67
CA VAL A 754 37.07 36.45 -30.18
C VAL A 754 37.89 37.71 -29.96
N LYS A 755 38.68 37.73 -28.87
CA LYS A 755 40.01 38.35 -28.70
C LYS A 755 40.36 38.43 -27.20
N MET A 756 40.92 37.34 -26.67
CA MET A 756 42.23 37.25 -26.03
C MET A 756 42.44 35.80 -25.58
#